data_AF-A0A6I2SQL6-F1
#
_entry.id   AF-A0A6I2SQL6-F1
#
_cell.length_a   1.000
_cell.length_b   1.000
_cell.length_c   1.000
_cell.angle_alpha   90.00
_cell.angle_beta   90.00
_cell.angle_gamma   90.00
#
_symmetry.space_group_name_H-M   'P 1'
#
loop_
_entity.id
_entity.type
_entity.pdbx_description
1 polymer ?
#
loop_
_entity_poly.entity_id
_entity_poly.type
_entity_poly.pdbx_seq_one_letter_code
_entity_poly.pdbx_strand_id
1 'polypeptide(L)'
;MTMPAMTTYRFRRFVATLLAGGTILLSAVCGGGPRPALAAAQATQAVDCSRLPSKETFVRERYDRETIRKIQMCLAVKGYYTCKLDGIRGPQTIAALAKVTTGNPDSTPPLQKDGPITVYDLTSQDLEELKALNAMIAQLQELQGVEFADGFELITAVKTAIKEVTDRYAGYQAIVMKQLDQLKSYVLTEKQFDALEQAQVPENIVDALRDLQDEPFADKETLTKAVTAKLQEIGDPTGYYRGQILRDVDEMAVFSLPDSLFLKLEEMRVPDGVLKRLQKLGDVEFPTRELFLNALETEIFTPMKAEEEADCEDCRLYRTVLLTKAEKKPRFDAKKKMQWSGWSCGCYLDNLSGVLYGFYPFWKGGNRQKIDFSSFSRIGYFALTFDEKGEIPERRHWQQKSPDLADFINQARRYRTAVDLVFYKSNWENWAQFVSVKRTSFIDTLTTNMVELIDQKLENSMLNRMKPLISLGTAPKPAMGDGITLFFEGYPNDAASNEFLKLFIKELRKKLTAASGSFKLNLVLPYREIGRLKDLIAEGKDKKEAVSDVDLFLVLIDRPITTSKKDLRLEVEKMFTGIVRRDALRKIVPVITWGTAASPAEKQQFFDDMVYFEDNFGGAGFWPVPTNSDNGAAEIGDTIKEVFPMTDNQDYFQAMFSERFPWFGKFVGPHRWELRIVLDILLAVILLAAGLSCWIFELQDFFRKHSLWLLGVVLAATLIQMCLFVGDPYWRNRTTEILLLAVAAGAGVGIWFYIRRIKRVDLP
;
A
#
# COMPACT_ATOMS: atom_id res chain seq x y z
N MET A 1 38.15 -11.35 79.77
CA MET A 1 38.75 -10.98 78.48
C MET A 1 37.72 -10.22 77.67
N THR A 2 37.93 -8.93 77.51
CA THR A 2 37.01 -7.94 76.93
C THR A 2 37.12 -7.91 75.39
N MET A 3 36.00 -8.08 74.70
CA MET A 3 35.88 -7.84 73.25
C MET A 3 35.77 -6.34 72.96
N PRO A 4 36.40 -5.80 71.90
CA PRO A 4 36.19 -4.42 71.49
C PRO A 4 35.07 -4.30 70.45
N ALA A 5 34.33 -3.20 70.58
CA ALA A 5 33.27 -2.75 69.68
C ALA A 5 33.82 -2.28 68.33
N MET A 6 33.19 -2.70 67.23
CA MET A 6 33.40 -2.13 65.89
C MET A 6 32.57 -0.87 65.72
N THR A 7 33.26 0.25 65.53
CA THR A 7 32.67 1.57 65.30
C THR A 7 32.48 1.90 63.82
N THR A 8 31.38 2.61 63.58
CA THR A 8 30.76 3.16 62.38
C THR A 8 31.58 4.26 61.68
N TYR A 9 32.84 3.97 61.28
CA TYR A 9 33.70 4.98 60.66
C TYR A 9 34.07 4.73 59.18
N ARG A 10 33.82 3.53 58.62
CA ARG A 10 34.25 3.20 57.24
C ARG A 10 33.18 3.35 56.14
N PHE A 11 31.92 3.63 56.49
CA PHE A 11 30.85 3.79 55.48
C PHE A 11 30.76 5.22 54.89
N ARG A 12 31.29 6.24 55.58
CA ARG A 12 31.29 7.64 55.09
C ARG A 12 32.33 7.91 54.00
N ARG A 13 33.36 7.07 53.84
CA ARG A 13 34.45 7.29 52.87
C ARG A 13 34.19 6.66 51.49
N PHE A 14 33.15 5.84 51.35
CA PHE A 14 32.77 5.22 50.08
C PHE A 14 31.72 6.05 49.30
N VAL A 15 30.94 6.88 50.00
CA VAL A 15 29.89 7.73 49.40
C VAL A 15 30.43 9.08 48.89
N ALA A 16 31.59 9.54 49.38
CA ALA A 16 32.19 10.81 48.97
C ALA A 16 32.95 10.77 47.63
N THR A 17 33.29 9.59 47.11
CA THR A 17 34.12 9.44 45.89
C THR A 17 33.29 9.30 44.60
N LEU A 18 31.96 9.24 44.70
CA LEU A 18 31.05 9.04 43.55
C LEU A 18 30.36 10.32 43.05
N LEU A 19 30.65 11.48 43.65
CA LEU A 19 30.00 12.76 43.34
C LEU A 19 30.95 13.90 42.92
N ALA A 20 32.20 13.60 42.56
CA ALA A 20 33.20 14.61 42.17
C ALA A 20 33.93 14.28 40.85
N GLY A 21 33.17 14.02 39.79
CA GLY A 21 33.72 13.74 38.45
C GLY A 21 32.93 14.43 37.36
N GLY A 22 32.92 15.76 37.36
CA GLY A 22 32.25 16.54 36.34
C GLY A 22 32.97 17.86 36.08
N THR A 23 33.35 18.04 34.82
CA THR A 23 33.62 19.30 34.08
C THR A 23 35.08 19.78 33.91
N ILE A 24 35.32 20.23 32.66
CA ILE A 24 36.36 21.17 32.13
C ILE A 24 37.60 20.44 31.53
N LEU A 25 37.99 20.61 30.25
CA LEU A 25 38.29 21.85 29.51
C LEU A 25 38.08 21.77 27.98
N LEU A 26 37.56 22.86 27.44
CA LEU A 26 37.59 23.32 26.05
C LEU A 26 38.71 24.38 25.91
N SER A 27 39.57 24.30 24.90
CA SER A 27 40.14 25.41 24.08
C SER A 27 41.38 24.92 23.31
N ALA A 28 41.29 24.85 21.97
CA ALA A 28 41.83 25.80 20.99
C ALA A 28 43.36 25.66 20.80
N VAL A 29 43.89 25.49 19.59
CA VAL A 29 44.25 26.61 18.70
C VAL A 29 44.78 26.08 17.34
N CYS A 30 44.33 26.75 16.28
CA CYS A 30 44.92 27.05 14.96
C CYS A 30 45.55 25.99 14.04
N GLY A 31 45.11 26.04 12.78
CA GLY A 31 45.81 25.47 11.63
C GLY A 31 45.08 25.72 10.32
N GLY A 32 44.85 26.99 9.97
CA GLY A 32 44.38 27.38 8.64
C GLY A 32 45.53 27.33 7.63
N GLY A 33 45.29 26.74 6.47
CA GLY A 33 46.20 26.73 5.32
C GLY A 33 45.42 26.33 4.05
N PRO A 34 45.49 27.12 2.96
CA PRO A 34 44.64 26.94 1.79
C PRO A 34 45.18 25.90 0.80
N ARG A 35 44.27 25.43 -0.06
CA ARG A 35 44.47 24.52 -1.20
C ARG A 35 45.62 24.98 -2.13
N PRO A 36 46.17 24.03 -2.89
CA PRO A 36 46.03 24.13 -4.34
C PRO A 36 45.56 22.79 -4.92
N ALA A 37 44.33 22.73 -5.40
CA ALA A 37 43.91 21.68 -6.32
C ALA A 37 44.03 22.26 -7.73
N LEU A 38 44.80 21.55 -8.55
CA LEU A 38 45.16 21.86 -9.92
C LEU A 38 43.97 22.33 -10.76
N ALA A 39 44.20 23.45 -11.42
CA ALA A 39 43.46 23.88 -12.59
C ALA A 39 43.61 22.86 -13.73
N ALA A 40 42.49 22.29 -14.16
CA ALA A 40 42.30 21.81 -15.52
C ALA A 40 41.06 22.53 -16.09
N ALA A 41 41.18 23.85 -16.23
CA ALA A 41 40.23 24.65 -16.99
C ALA A 41 40.56 24.50 -18.48
N GLN A 42 39.95 23.52 -19.13
CA GLN A 42 39.66 23.70 -20.55
C GLN A 42 38.60 24.79 -20.62
N ALA A 43 38.95 25.92 -21.23
CA ALA A 43 38.05 27.03 -21.47
C ALA A 43 36.91 26.58 -22.40
N THR A 44 35.85 26.01 -21.84
CA THR A 44 34.54 26.01 -22.49
C THR A 44 34.11 27.46 -22.60
N GLN A 45 34.08 28.00 -23.82
CA GLN A 45 33.34 29.22 -24.13
C GLN A 45 31.99 29.13 -23.40
N ALA A 46 31.71 30.11 -22.53
CA ALA A 46 30.44 30.19 -21.85
C ALA A 46 29.33 30.26 -22.91
N VAL A 47 28.55 29.20 -23.03
CA VAL A 47 27.43 29.16 -23.96
C VAL A 47 26.37 30.11 -23.40
N ASP A 48 26.01 31.14 -24.16
CA ASP A 48 24.99 32.10 -23.76
C ASP A 48 23.61 31.44 -23.80
N CYS A 49 23.19 30.87 -22.66
CA CYS A 49 21.89 30.20 -22.52
C CYS A 49 20.71 31.16 -22.28
N SER A 50 20.91 32.48 -22.46
CA SER A 50 19.85 33.48 -22.32
C SER A 50 18.92 33.55 -23.54
N ARG A 51 19.34 33.01 -24.69
CA ARG A 51 18.61 33.08 -25.97
C ARG A 51 18.42 31.69 -26.61
N LEU A 52 17.60 30.84 -25.98
CA LEU A 52 17.16 29.60 -26.62
C LEU A 52 16.08 29.90 -27.68
N PRO A 53 16.09 29.25 -28.85
CA PRO A 53 15.01 29.39 -29.84
C PRO A 53 13.71 28.81 -29.27
N SER A 54 12.56 29.32 -29.72
CA SER A 54 11.27 28.67 -29.41
C SER A 54 11.18 27.30 -30.07
N LYS A 55 10.26 26.44 -29.62
CA LYS A 55 9.98 25.15 -30.26
C LYS A 55 9.67 25.34 -31.75
N GLU A 56 8.85 26.33 -32.08
CA GLU A 56 8.40 26.65 -33.43
C GLU A 56 9.57 27.10 -34.31
N THR A 57 10.43 27.99 -33.79
CA THR A 57 11.64 28.44 -34.49
C THR A 57 12.64 27.31 -34.68
N PHE A 58 12.85 26.48 -33.65
CA PHE A 58 13.75 25.33 -33.71
C PHE A 58 13.31 24.26 -34.73
N VAL A 59 11.99 24.09 -34.88
CA VAL A 59 11.42 23.17 -35.87
C VAL A 59 11.48 23.77 -37.28
N ARG A 60 11.30 25.08 -37.43
CA ARG A 60 11.29 25.70 -38.76
C ARG A 60 12.69 25.90 -39.35
N GLU A 61 13.65 26.27 -38.52
CA GLU A 61 15.00 26.63 -38.99
C GLU A 61 15.96 25.42 -39.02
N ARG A 62 16.94 25.46 -39.93
CA ARG A 62 18.03 24.49 -39.97
C ARG A 62 19.17 24.97 -39.08
N TYR A 63 19.47 24.20 -38.05
CA TYR A 63 20.63 24.39 -37.20
C TYR A 63 21.68 23.33 -37.54
N ASP A 64 22.95 23.71 -37.55
CA ASP A 64 24.03 22.74 -37.66
C ASP A 64 24.15 21.90 -36.37
N ARG A 65 24.88 20.80 -36.46
CA ARG A 65 25.06 19.83 -35.36
C ARG A 65 25.69 20.45 -34.12
N GLU A 66 26.61 21.41 -34.28
CA GLU A 66 27.28 22.06 -33.16
C GLU A 66 26.31 23.01 -32.44
N THR A 67 25.50 23.76 -33.19
CA THR A 67 24.46 24.63 -32.64
C THR A 67 23.39 23.83 -31.90
N ILE A 68 22.95 22.68 -32.45
CA ILE A 68 22.02 21.78 -31.75
C ILE A 68 22.64 21.26 -30.46
N ARG A 69 23.93 20.91 -30.46
CA ARG A 69 24.63 20.45 -29.26
C ARG A 69 24.73 21.55 -28.20
N LYS A 70 24.97 22.81 -28.58
CA LYS A 70 24.95 23.97 -27.68
C LYS A 70 23.56 24.21 -27.08
N ILE A 71 22.50 24.07 -27.89
CA ILE A 71 21.11 24.12 -27.42
C ILE A 71 20.83 23.00 -26.41
N GLN A 72 21.19 21.75 -26.74
CA GLN A 72 21.04 20.60 -25.84
C GLN A 72 21.83 20.81 -24.52
N MET A 73 23.04 21.38 -24.59
CA MET A 73 23.83 21.73 -23.39
C MET A 73 23.11 22.76 -22.53
N CYS A 74 22.59 23.84 -23.13
CA CYS A 74 21.84 24.85 -22.39
C CYS A 74 20.55 24.30 -21.77
N LEU A 75 19.84 23.41 -22.48
CA LEU A 75 18.67 22.72 -21.95
C LEU A 75 19.03 21.77 -20.80
N ALA A 76 20.16 21.07 -20.89
CA ALA A 76 20.64 20.17 -19.84
C ALA A 76 21.04 20.95 -18.57
N VAL A 77 21.77 22.07 -18.71
CA VAL A 77 22.13 22.96 -17.60
C VAL A 77 20.88 23.52 -16.91
N LYS A 78 19.83 23.82 -17.67
CA LYS A 78 18.54 24.27 -17.14
C LYS A 78 17.64 23.14 -16.64
N GLY A 79 18.06 21.87 -16.72
CA GLY A 79 17.32 20.70 -16.22
C GLY A 79 16.21 20.17 -17.15
N TYR A 80 16.10 20.67 -18.39
CA TYR A 80 15.06 20.28 -19.34
C TYR A 80 15.47 19.13 -20.27
N TYR A 81 16.75 18.75 -20.33
CA TYR A 81 17.28 17.73 -21.26
C TYR A 81 18.23 16.76 -20.54
N THR A 82 17.91 15.47 -20.59
CA THR A 82 18.66 14.41 -19.86
C THR A 82 19.37 13.42 -20.80
N CYS A 83 19.22 13.59 -22.11
CA CYS A 83 19.73 12.66 -23.11
C CYS A 83 21.15 13.02 -23.56
N LYS A 84 21.76 12.16 -24.40
CA LYS A 84 23.12 12.39 -24.92
C LYS A 84 23.17 13.71 -25.72
N LEU A 85 24.22 14.49 -25.49
CA LEU A 85 24.51 15.75 -26.21
C LEU A 85 25.11 15.45 -27.59
N ASP A 86 24.32 14.85 -28.46
CA ASP A 86 24.76 14.30 -29.75
C ASP A 86 24.69 15.29 -30.92
N GLY A 87 24.06 16.45 -30.70
CA GLY A 87 23.79 17.44 -31.74
C GLY A 87 22.73 17.00 -32.75
N ILE A 88 21.96 15.94 -32.45
CA ILE A 88 20.91 15.44 -33.32
C ILE A 88 19.61 16.15 -32.99
N ARG A 89 18.96 16.68 -34.03
CA ARG A 89 17.63 17.26 -33.93
C ARG A 89 16.60 16.14 -33.77
N GLY A 90 16.34 15.74 -32.53
CA GLY A 90 15.42 14.65 -32.19
C GLY A 90 14.15 15.12 -31.45
N PRO A 91 13.14 14.23 -31.32
CA PRO A 91 11.90 14.50 -30.58
C PRO A 91 12.16 14.97 -29.14
N GLN A 92 13.21 14.46 -28.50
CA GLN A 92 13.59 14.83 -27.13
C GLN A 92 14.06 16.29 -27.02
N THR A 93 14.81 16.80 -28.00
CA THR A 93 15.29 18.19 -28.00
C THR A 93 14.11 19.14 -28.24
N ILE A 94 13.19 18.76 -29.12
CA ILE A 94 11.95 19.51 -29.40
C ILE A 94 11.05 19.54 -28.15
N ALA A 95 10.88 18.41 -27.47
CA ALA A 95 10.09 18.33 -26.24
C ALA A 95 10.69 19.17 -25.09
N ALA A 96 12.03 19.19 -24.98
CA ALA A 96 12.72 20.01 -23.98
C ALA A 96 12.55 21.52 -24.26
N LEU A 97 12.62 21.96 -25.52
CA LEU A 97 12.38 23.35 -25.89
C LEU A 97 10.93 23.79 -25.65
N ALA A 98 9.96 22.91 -25.89
CA ALA A 98 8.56 23.16 -25.60
C ALA A 98 8.32 23.46 -24.11
N LYS A 99 9.00 22.72 -23.21
CA LYS A 99 8.93 22.93 -21.76
C LYS A 99 9.52 24.29 -21.33
N VAL A 100 10.58 24.75 -22.00
CA VAL A 100 11.18 26.07 -21.72
C VAL A 100 10.26 27.21 -22.15
N THR A 101 9.55 27.07 -23.28
CA THR A 101 8.71 28.14 -23.83
C THR A 101 7.42 28.37 -23.05
N THR A 102 6.93 27.35 -22.34
CA THR A 102 5.75 27.47 -21.47
C THR A 102 6.02 28.22 -20.15
N GLY A 103 7.23 28.74 -19.94
CA GLY A 103 7.53 29.74 -18.91
C GLY A 103 7.38 29.30 -17.46
N ASN A 104 7.26 27.99 -17.19
CA ASN A 104 7.01 27.51 -15.84
C ASN A 104 8.16 26.63 -15.32
N PRO A 105 9.25 27.25 -14.81
CA PRO A 105 10.31 26.54 -14.10
C PRO A 105 9.82 25.93 -12.77
N ASP A 106 8.70 26.44 -12.21
CA ASP A 106 8.01 25.95 -11.01
C ASP A 106 6.94 24.88 -11.30
N SER A 107 6.67 24.58 -12.57
CA SER A 107 6.13 23.29 -12.98
C SER A 107 7.24 22.44 -13.57
N THR A 108 8.33 22.29 -12.81
CA THR A 108 8.76 20.92 -12.62
C THR A 108 7.53 20.20 -12.05
N PRO A 109 6.88 19.26 -12.78
CA PRO A 109 6.03 18.30 -12.10
C PRO A 109 6.94 17.75 -11.00
N PRO A 110 6.60 17.89 -9.71
CA PRO A 110 7.54 17.73 -8.62
C PRO A 110 8.15 16.35 -8.75
N LEU A 111 9.38 16.26 -9.31
CA LEU A 111 10.05 15.04 -9.79
C LEU A 111 9.09 13.85 -9.67
N GLN A 112 8.03 13.82 -10.50
CA GLN A 112 6.96 12.84 -10.28
C GLN A 112 7.53 11.57 -10.86
N LYS A 113 8.31 10.85 -10.05
CA LYS A 113 7.93 10.03 -8.88
C LYS A 113 7.70 8.66 -9.47
N ASP A 114 8.28 7.65 -8.85
CA ASP A 114 8.00 6.25 -9.16
C ASP A 114 6.53 6.05 -9.49
N GLY A 115 6.26 5.12 -10.43
CA GLY A 115 4.92 4.85 -10.93
C GLY A 115 3.90 4.87 -9.78
N PRO A 116 2.78 5.61 -9.92
CA PRO A 116 1.80 5.71 -8.85
C PRO A 116 1.40 4.29 -8.42
N ILE A 117 1.35 4.07 -7.11
CA ILE A 117 0.80 2.83 -6.56
C ILE A 117 -0.58 2.66 -7.19
N THR A 118 -0.77 1.51 -7.82
CA THR A 118 -1.98 1.18 -8.56
C THR A 118 -2.61 -0.02 -7.88
N VAL A 119 -3.89 0.09 -7.56
CA VAL A 119 -4.70 -1.01 -7.00
C VAL A 119 -5.97 -1.15 -7.82
N TYR A 120 -6.62 -2.29 -7.71
CA TYR A 120 -7.78 -2.62 -8.54
C TYR A 120 -8.98 -2.94 -7.65
N ASP A 121 -10.03 -2.14 -7.75
CA ASP A 121 -11.26 -2.28 -6.95
C ASP A 121 -12.44 -1.76 -7.77
N LEU A 122 -13.50 -2.56 -7.88
CA LEU A 122 -14.79 -2.14 -8.40
C LEU A 122 -15.66 -1.74 -7.22
N THR A 123 -15.72 -0.44 -6.93
CA THR A 123 -16.53 0.04 -5.81
C THR A 123 -18.01 -0.13 -6.13
N SER A 124 -18.85 -0.16 -5.09
CA SER A 124 -20.31 -0.08 -5.24
C SER A 124 -20.74 1.09 -6.14
N GLN A 125 -20.02 2.23 -6.09
CA GLN A 125 -20.27 3.36 -6.99
C GLN A 125 -19.94 3.04 -8.44
N ASP A 126 -18.83 2.35 -8.72
CA ASP A 126 -18.45 1.97 -10.09
C ASP A 126 -19.50 1.02 -10.70
N LEU A 127 -20.05 0.11 -9.90
CA LEU A 127 -21.12 -0.80 -10.33
C LEU A 127 -22.42 -0.05 -10.67
N GLU A 128 -22.81 0.92 -9.85
CA GLU A 128 -23.96 1.80 -10.14
C GLU A 128 -23.71 2.68 -11.38
N GLU A 129 -22.47 3.14 -11.60
CA GLU A 129 -22.10 3.86 -12.83
C GLU A 129 -22.22 2.98 -14.09
N LEU A 130 -21.80 1.72 -14.01
CA LEU A 130 -21.96 0.77 -15.13
C LEU A 130 -23.44 0.46 -15.40
N LYS A 131 -24.25 0.33 -14.35
CA LYS A 131 -25.70 0.14 -14.48
C LYS A 131 -26.38 1.37 -15.10
N ALA A 132 -26.00 2.57 -14.66
CA ALA A 132 -26.49 3.82 -15.23
C ALA A 132 -26.05 3.98 -16.70
N LEU A 133 -24.83 3.55 -17.05
CA LEU A 133 -24.36 3.51 -18.43
C LEU A 133 -25.25 2.61 -19.31
N ASN A 134 -25.59 1.40 -18.85
CA ASN A 134 -26.50 0.52 -19.59
C ASN A 134 -27.89 1.13 -19.79
N ALA A 135 -28.47 1.71 -18.73
CA ALA A 135 -29.78 2.35 -18.80
C ALA A 135 -29.77 3.54 -19.76
N MET A 136 -28.70 4.32 -19.77
CA MET A 136 -28.50 5.42 -20.71
C MET A 136 -28.41 4.90 -22.15
N ILE A 137 -27.66 3.83 -22.40
CA ILE A 137 -27.54 3.24 -23.75
C ILE A 137 -28.91 2.79 -24.24
N ALA A 138 -29.71 2.14 -23.39
CA ALA A 138 -31.08 1.73 -23.72
C ALA A 138 -31.97 2.94 -24.06
N GLN A 139 -31.91 4.02 -23.28
CA GLN A 139 -32.66 5.25 -23.57
C GLN A 139 -32.21 5.95 -24.85
N LEU A 140 -30.90 5.95 -25.16
CA LEU A 140 -30.40 6.50 -26.42
C LEU A 140 -30.80 5.63 -27.62
N GLN A 141 -30.92 4.32 -27.45
CA GLN A 141 -31.40 3.41 -28.51
C GLN A 141 -32.85 3.70 -28.91
N GLU A 142 -33.69 4.23 -28.00
CA GLU A 142 -35.04 4.70 -28.34
C GLU A 142 -35.03 5.90 -29.30
N LEU A 143 -33.92 6.65 -29.36
CA LEU A 143 -33.71 7.75 -30.30
C LEU A 143 -33.01 7.30 -31.60
N GLN A 144 -32.65 6.01 -31.73
CA GLN A 144 -32.01 5.49 -32.94
C GLN A 144 -33.00 5.52 -34.11
N GLY A 145 -32.56 6.06 -35.25
CA GLY A 145 -33.39 6.21 -36.45
C GLY A 145 -34.46 7.30 -36.34
N VAL A 146 -34.53 8.05 -35.23
CA VAL A 146 -35.38 9.24 -35.12
C VAL A 146 -34.68 10.42 -35.82
N GLU A 147 -35.39 11.05 -36.74
CA GLU A 147 -34.95 12.26 -37.42
C GLU A 147 -35.39 13.50 -36.64
N PHE A 148 -34.47 14.45 -36.46
CA PHE A 148 -34.73 15.71 -35.78
C PHE A 148 -34.65 16.88 -36.76
N ALA A 149 -35.50 17.90 -36.57
CA ALA A 149 -35.59 19.02 -37.51
C ALA A 149 -34.33 19.90 -37.50
N ASP A 150 -33.66 19.98 -36.34
CA ASP A 150 -32.38 20.67 -36.20
C ASP A 150 -31.50 20.06 -35.09
N GLY A 151 -30.24 20.48 -35.05
CA GLY A 151 -29.26 19.98 -34.09
C GLY A 151 -29.60 20.37 -32.65
N PHE A 152 -30.36 21.44 -32.43
CA PHE A 152 -30.81 21.82 -31.09
C PHE A 152 -31.87 20.85 -30.57
N GLU A 153 -32.81 20.40 -31.42
CA GLU A 153 -33.77 19.36 -31.08
C GLU A 153 -33.10 18.03 -30.77
N LEU A 154 -32.16 17.56 -31.61
CA LEU A 154 -31.39 16.34 -31.34
C LEU A 154 -30.63 16.46 -30.01
N ILE A 155 -29.92 17.57 -29.79
CA ILE A 155 -29.21 17.83 -28.54
C ILE A 155 -30.17 17.84 -27.35
N THR A 156 -31.37 18.39 -27.51
CA THR A 156 -32.38 18.46 -26.44
C THR A 156 -32.97 17.10 -26.14
N ALA A 157 -33.25 16.29 -27.15
CA ALA A 157 -33.73 14.92 -27.01
C ALA A 157 -32.67 14.04 -26.33
N VAL A 158 -31.42 14.09 -26.80
CA VAL A 158 -30.28 13.41 -26.16
C VAL A 158 -30.09 13.87 -24.72
N LYS A 159 -30.18 15.19 -24.46
CA LYS A 159 -30.14 15.75 -23.09
C LYS A 159 -31.23 15.21 -22.20
N THR A 160 -32.44 15.08 -22.72
CA THR A 160 -33.60 14.61 -21.97
C THR A 160 -33.46 13.13 -21.65
N ALA A 161 -33.19 12.30 -22.67
CA ALA A 161 -33.03 10.85 -22.54
C ALA A 161 -31.96 10.46 -21.52
N ILE A 162 -30.80 11.13 -21.54
CA ILE A 162 -29.74 10.81 -20.58
C ILE A 162 -30.09 11.40 -19.17
N LYS A 163 -30.82 12.52 -19.08
CA LYS A 163 -31.12 13.20 -17.80
C LYS A 163 -32.13 12.40 -16.98
N GLU A 164 -33.04 11.70 -17.66
CA GLU A 164 -33.98 10.78 -17.04
C GLU A 164 -33.28 9.59 -16.35
N VAL A 165 -32.05 9.27 -16.76
CA VAL A 165 -31.29 8.14 -16.22
C VAL A 165 -30.33 8.55 -15.08
N THR A 166 -29.65 9.69 -15.17
CA THR A 166 -28.66 10.07 -14.14
C THR A 166 -28.31 11.56 -14.09
N ASP A 167 -28.22 12.10 -12.87
CA ASP A 167 -27.76 13.47 -12.60
C ASP A 167 -26.23 13.65 -12.78
N ARG A 168 -25.45 12.58 -12.95
CA ARG A 168 -23.96 12.58 -12.99
C ARG A 168 -23.38 12.82 -14.39
N TYR A 169 -24.04 13.68 -15.14
CA TYR A 169 -24.14 13.71 -16.60
C TYR A 169 -22.91 14.21 -17.39
N ALA A 170 -21.99 14.96 -16.77
CA ALA A 170 -21.02 15.76 -17.52
C ALA A 170 -20.02 14.95 -18.37
N GLY A 171 -19.67 13.73 -17.94
CA GLY A 171 -18.64 12.91 -18.60
C GLY A 171 -19.09 12.29 -19.93
N TYR A 172 -20.28 11.66 -19.93
CA TYR A 172 -20.82 10.98 -21.11
C TYR A 172 -21.38 11.96 -22.14
N GLN A 173 -21.92 13.09 -21.68
CA GLN A 173 -22.34 14.19 -22.54
C GLN A 173 -21.20 14.60 -23.48
N ALA A 174 -19.99 14.78 -22.98
CA ALA A 174 -18.88 15.22 -23.82
C ALA A 174 -18.56 14.21 -24.94
N ILE A 175 -18.68 12.91 -24.68
CA ILE A 175 -18.43 11.85 -25.67
C ILE A 175 -19.53 11.85 -26.73
N VAL A 176 -20.79 11.83 -26.30
CA VAL A 176 -21.95 11.83 -27.20
C VAL A 176 -21.98 13.12 -28.02
N MET A 177 -21.81 14.28 -27.39
CA MET A 177 -21.79 15.59 -28.06
C MET A 177 -20.63 15.74 -29.05
N LYS A 178 -19.44 15.20 -28.73
CA LYS A 178 -18.31 15.17 -29.67
C LYS A 178 -18.59 14.33 -30.92
N GLN A 179 -19.40 13.28 -30.81
CA GLN A 179 -19.85 12.49 -31.97
C GLN A 179 -21.00 13.19 -32.71
N LEU A 180 -21.85 13.92 -32.00
CA LEU A 180 -22.94 14.71 -32.58
C LEU A 180 -22.45 15.87 -33.45
N ASP A 181 -21.36 16.54 -33.04
CA ASP A 181 -20.72 17.63 -33.83
C ASP A 181 -20.19 17.16 -35.20
N GLN A 182 -20.08 15.84 -35.42
CA GLN A 182 -19.58 15.25 -36.67
C GLN A 182 -20.70 14.86 -37.65
N LEU A 183 -21.96 15.02 -37.27
CA LEU A 183 -23.13 14.63 -38.06
C LEU A 183 -23.60 15.80 -38.93
N LYS A 184 -22.96 15.95 -40.09
CA LYS A 184 -23.47 16.78 -41.19
C LYS A 184 -23.88 15.87 -42.33
N SER A 185 -25.17 15.68 -42.54
CA SER A 185 -25.69 15.07 -43.75
C SER A 185 -25.91 16.12 -44.84
N TYR A 186 -25.81 15.70 -46.10
CA TYR A 186 -26.02 16.52 -47.29
C TYR A 186 -27.25 16.00 -48.03
N VAL A 187 -28.15 16.89 -48.44
CA VAL A 187 -29.42 16.53 -49.12
C VAL A 187 -29.63 17.44 -50.32
N LEU A 188 -30.15 16.88 -51.41
CA LEU A 188 -30.66 17.65 -52.56
C LEU A 188 -32.11 18.04 -52.30
N THR A 189 -32.38 19.33 -52.07
CA THR A 189 -33.72 19.84 -51.71
C THR A 189 -34.45 20.43 -52.93
N GLU A 190 -35.78 20.53 -52.88
CA GLU A 190 -36.59 21.15 -53.96
C GLU A 190 -36.05 22.54 -54.37
N LYS A 191 -35.64 23.36 -53.41
CA LYS A 191 -35.05 24.69 -53.66
C LYS A 191 -33.78 24.63 -54.51
N GLN A 192 -33.00 23.55 -54.40
CA GLN A 192 -31.82 23.33 -55.24
C GLN A 192 -32.22 22.87 -56.63
N PHE A 193 -33.25 22.04 -56.75
CA PHE A 193 -33.82 21.71 -58.06
C PHE A 193 -34.35 22.97 -58.76
N ASP A 194 -35.07 23.85 -58.05
CA ASP A 194 -35.49 25.17 -58.56
C ASP A 194 -34.30 26.03 -59.03
N ALA A 195 -33.18 26.01 -58.29
CA ALA A 195 -31.97 26.74 -58.65
C ALA A 195 -31.26 26.15 -59.88
N LEU A 196 -31.26 24.81 -60.02
CA LEU A 196 -30.71 24.12 -61.18
C LEU A 196 -31.53 24.41 -62.44
N GLU A 197 -32.85 24.43 -62.33
CA GLU A 197 -33.76 24.83 -63.41
C GLU A 197 -33.52 26.29 -63.82
N GLN A 198 -33.40 27.20 -62.85
CA GLN A 198 -33.08 28.62 -63.11
C GLN A 198 -31.70 28.82 -63.74
N ALA A 199 -30.73 27.96 -63.40
CA ALA A 199 -29.40 27.95 -63.98
C ALA A 199 -29.35 27.33 -65.40
N GLN A 200 -30.51 26.97 -65.96
CA GLN A 200 -30.64 26.34 -67.28
C GLN A 200 -29.91 24.99 -67.38
N VAL A 201 -29.84 24.25 -66.27
CA VAL A 201 -29.38 22.85 -66.31
C VAL A 201 -30.40 22.05 -67.15
N PRO A 202 -29.95 21.22 -68.12
CA PRO A 202 -30.84 20.43 -68.95
C PRO A 202 -31.86 19.60 -68.15
N GLU A 203 -33.13 19.60 -68.58
CA GLU A 203 -34.25 18.95 -67.89
C GLU A 203 -33.99 17.45 -67.65
N ASN A 204 -33.35 16.76 -68.60
CA ASN A 204 -32.97 15.35 -68.47
C ASN A 204 -31.93 15.09 -67.35
N ILE A 205 -31.15 16.09 -66.96
CA ILE A 205 -30.21 16.01 -65.83
C ILE A 205 -30.94 16.27 -64.51
N VAL A 206 -31.82 17.27 -64.47
CA VAL A 206 -32.64 17.60 -63.30
C VAL A 206 -33.54 16.40 -62.94
N ASP A 207 -34.21 15.81 -63.93
CA ASP A 207 -35.06 14.62 -63.77
C ASP A 207 -34.29 13.42 -63.22
N ALA A 208 -33.08 13.16 -63.74
CA ALA A 208 -32.25 12.04 -63.29
C ALA A 208 -31.75 12.21 -61.83
N LEU A 209 -31.62 13.46 -61.38
CA LEU A 209 -31.22 13.77 -60.01
C LEU A 209 -32.41 13.79 -59.04
N ARG A 210 -33.66 13.88 -59.52
CA ARG A 210 -34.84 13.77 -58.65
C ARG A 210 -34.93 12.43 -57.93
N ASP A 211 -34.33 11.37 -58.46
CA ASP A 211 -34.17 10.11 -57.74
C ASP A 211 -33.37 10.23 -56.44
N LEU A 212 -32.50 11.25 -56.34
CA LEU A 212 -31.69 11.55 -55.16
C LEU A 212 -32.28 12.69 -54.31
N GLN A 213 -33.47 13.19 -54.68
CA GLN A 213 -34.15 14.26 -53.98
C GLN A 213 -34.53 13.80 -52.57
N ASP A 214 -34.26 14.66 -51.59
CA ASP A 214 -34.52 14.41 -50.17
C ASP A 214 -33.79 13.16 -49.60
N GLU A 215 -32.87 12.57 -50.36
CA GLU A 215 -32.04 11.45 -49.92
C GLU A 215 -30.84 11.99 -49.09
N PRO A 216 -30.65 11.51 -47.84
CA PRO A 216 -29.56 11.98 -46.98
C PRO A 216 -28.24 11.26 -47.27
N PHE A 217 -27.18 12.04 -47.49
CA PHE A 217 -25.82 11.54 -47.68
C PHE A 217 -24.91 11.88 -46.51
N ALA A 218 -24.14 10.89 -46.02
CA ALA A 218 -23.31 11.01 -44.81
C ALA A 218 -22.19 12.04 -44.91
N ASP A 219 -21.71 12.33 -46.12
CA ASP A 219 -20.70 13.35 -46.39
C ASP A 219 -20.78 13.84 -47.85
N LYS A 220 -20.10 14.96 -48.14
CA LYS A 220 -20.08 15.58 -49.47
C LYS A 220 -19.46 14.66 -50.53
N GLU A 221 -18.53 13.77 -50.17
CA GLU A 221 -17.91 12.83 -51.10
C GLU A 221 -18.90 11.77 -51.56
N THR A 222 -19.72 11.27 -50.65
CA THR A 222 -20.75 10.25 -50.89
C THR A 222 -21.86 10.81 -51.76
N LEU A 223 -22.34 12.03 -51.47
CA LEU A 223 -23.24 12.76 -52.37
C LEU A 223 -22.60 12.99 -53.75
N THR A 224 -21.33 13.40 -53.80
CA THR A 224 -20.61 13.60 -55.06
C THR A 224 -20.57 12.33 -55.89
N LYS A 225 -20.37 11.16 -55.27
CA LYS A 225 -20.37 9.84 -55.94
C LYS A 225 -21.76 9.49 -56.46
N ALA A 226 -22.81 9.67 -55.68
CA ALA A 226 -24.18 9.42 -56.09
C ALA A 226 -24.61 10.31 -57.27
N VAL A 227 -24.35 11.62 -57.17
CA VAL A 227 -24.58 12.59 -58.26
C VAL A 227 -23.76 12.19 -59.51
N THR A 228 -22.50 11.81 -59.35
CA THR A 228 -21.66 11.40 -60.49
C THR A 228 -22.18 10.13 -61.15
N ALA A 229 -22.66 9.15 -60.37
CA ALA A 229 -23.24 7.91 -60.90
C ALA A 229 -24.49 8.20 -61.73
N LYS A 230 -25.41 9.03 -61.21
CA LYS A 230 -26.62 9.45 -61.96
C LYS A 230 -26.29 10.20 -63.24
N LEU A 231 -25.30 11.08 -63.22
CA LEU A 231 -24.84 11.80 -64.43
C LEU A 231 -24.23 10.86 -65.49
N GLN A 232 -23.57 9.77 -65.06
CA GLN A 232 -23.02 8.77 -65.97
C GLN A 232 -24.12 7.93 -66.65
N GLU A 233 -25.18 7.58 -65.93
CA GLU A 233 -26.32 6.79 -66.46
C GLU A 233 -26.99 7.47 -67.66
N ILE A 234 -27.06 8.80 -67.65
CA ILE A 234 -27.68 9.62 -68.70
C ILE A 234 -26.69 10.09 -69.78
N GLY A 235 -25.45 9.62 -69.76
CA GLY A 235 -24.46 9.91 -70.80
C GLY A 235 -23.75 11.26 -70.69
N ASP A 236 -23.62 11.85 -69.49
CA ASP A 236 -22.67 12.97 -69.22
C ASP A 236 -21.42 12.47 -68.45
N PRO A 237 -20.46 11.81 -69.13
CA PRO A 237 -19.25 11.32 -68.50
C PRO A 237 -18.28 12.46 -68.12
N THR A 238 -18.47 13.67 -68.67
CA THR A 238 -17.62 14.83 -68.38
C THR A 238 -17.96 15.50 -67.07
N GLY A 239 -19.17 15.28 -66.56
CA GLY A 239 -19.65 15.85 -65.30
C GLY A 239 -19.69 17.38 -65.35
N TYR A 240 -20.02 17.96 -66.52
CA TYR A 240 -19.95 19.40 -66.76
C TYR A 240 -20.76 20.18 -65.70
N TYR A 241 -21.94 19.66 -65.35
CA TYR A 241 -22.84 20.27 -64.36
C TYR A 241 -22.55 19.87 -62.92
N ARG A 242 -21.67 18.89 -62.67
CA ARG A 242 -21.38 18.38 -61.31
C ARG A 242 -20.93 19.51 -60.37
N GLY A 243 -20.10 20.42 -60.86
CA GLY A 243 -19.60 21.56 -60.09
C GLY A 243 -20.62 22.68 -59.88
N GLN A 244 -21.78 22.64 -60.55
CA GLN A 244 -22.92 23.54 -60.35
C GLN A 244 -23.91 22.90 -59.38
N ILE A 245 -24.22 21.61 -59.57
CA ILE A 245 -25.04 20.78 -58.68
C ILE A 245 -24.48 20.76 -57.26
N LEU A 246 -23.17 20.54 -57.10
CA LEU A 246 -22.53 20.45 -55.77
C LEU A 246 -22.16 21.80 -55.14
N ARG A 247 -22.43 22.91 -55.84
CA ARG A 247 -22.05 24.26 -55.39
C ARG A 247 -23.04 24.82 -54.38
N ASP A 248 -24.32 24.57 -54.63
CA ASP A 248 -25.44 25.16 -53.90
C ASP A 248 -26.22 24.11 -53.08
N VAL A 249 -25.61 22.95 -52.83
CA VAL A 249 -26.16 21.96 -51.90
C VAL A 249 -26.22 22.60 -50.51
N ASP A 250 -27.42 23.06 -50.14
CA ASP A 250 -27.75 23.48 -48.79
C ASP A 250 -27.36 22.33 -47.85
N GLU A 251 -26.55 22.63 -46.83
CA GLU A 251 -26.30 21.73 -45.71
C GLU A 251 -27.62 21.61 -44.91
N MET A 252 -28.59 20.84 -45.42
CA MET A 252 -29.68 20.35 -44.58
C MET A 252 -29.13 19.17 -43.79
N ALA A 253 -28.61 19.50 -42.61
CA ALA A 253 -28.27 18.49 -41.63
C ALA A 253 -29.58 17.81 -41.18
N VAL A 254 -29.84 16.62 -41.71
CA VAL A 254 -30.70 15.64 -41.04
C VAL A 254 -29.92 15.18 -39.82
N PHE A 255 -30.36 15.61 -38.65
CA PHE A 255 -29.72 15.30 -37.39
C PHE A 255 -30.34 14.01 -36.87
N SER A 256 -29.63 12.88 -36.97
CA SER A 256 -30.02 11.60 -36.38
C SER A 256 -28.80 10.93 -35.74
N LEU A 257 -29.02 10.04 -34.77
CA LEU A 257 -27.91 9.32 -34.12
C LEU A 257 -27.38 8.22 -35.06
N PRO A 258 -26.07 8.21 -35.39
CA PRO A 258 -25.51 7.26 -36.34
C PRO A 258 -25.39 5.87 -35.71
N ASP A 259 -25.57 4.81 -36.49
CA ASP A 259 -25.35 3.42 -36.04
C ASP A 259 -23.93 3.20 -35.49
N SER A 260 -22.95 3.93 -36.03
CA SER A 260 -21.55 3.90 -35.55
C SER A 260 -21.38 4.39 -34.10
N LEU A 261 -22.26 5.26 -33.61
CA LEU A 261 -22.28 5.65 -32.20
C LEU A 261 -22.75 4.46 -31.35
N PHE A 262 -23.83 3.80 -31.76
CA PHE A 262 -24.39 2.66 -31.04
C PHE A 262 -23.44 1.47 -31.01
N LEU A 263 -22.69 1.20 -32.08
CA LEU A 263 -21.62 0.21 -32.07
C LEU A 263 -20.57 0.48 -30.97
N LYS A 264 -20.11 1.74 -30.86
CA LYS A 264 -19.14 2.15 -29.80
C LYS A 264 -19.75 2.13 -28.40
N LEU A 265 -21.03 2.48 -28.27
CA LEU A 265 -21.74 2.46 -27.00
C LEU A 265 -21.96 1.02 -26.53
N GLU A 266 -22.32 0.11 -27.44
CA GLU A 266 -22.55 -1.30 -27.14
C GLU A 266 -21.25 -2.01 -26.72
N GLU A 267 -20.08 -1.61 -27.27
CA GLU A 267 -18.76 -2.06 -26.78
C GLU A 267 -18.49 -1.70 -25.31
N MET A 268 -19.15 -0.66 -24.80
CA MET A 268 -19.03 -0.23 -23.39
C MET A 268 -20.15 -0.77 -22.49
N ARG A 269 -21.21 -1.35 -23.06
CA ARG A 269 -22.35 -1.91 -22.32
C ARG A 269 -21.94 -3.20 -21.63
N VAL A 270 -22.18 -3.31 -20.33
CA VAL A 270 -21.86 -4.54 -19.57
C VAL A 270 -23.15 -5.28 -19.26
N PRO A 271 -23.43 -6.47 -19.81
CA PRO A 271 -24.72 -7.15 -19.62
C PRO A 271 -25.16 -7.27 -18.16
N ASP A 272 -26.46 -7.19 -17.87
CA ASP A 272 -26.99 -7.21 -16.49
C ASP A 272 -26.62 -8.51 -15.74
N GLY A 273 -26.55 -9.64 -16.46
CA GLY A 273 -26.06 -10.90 -15.92
C GLY A 273 -24.60 -10.81 -15.43
N VAL A 274 -23.75 -10.07 -16.16
CA VAL A 274 -22.37 -9.78 -15.77
C VAL A 274 -22.33 -8.83 -14.57
N LEU A 275 -23.13 -7.75 -14.56
CA LEU A 275 -23.22 -6.83 -13.43
C LEU A 275 -23.61 -7.53 -12.13
N LYS A 276 -24.60 -8.44 -12.18
CA LYS A 276 -25.02 -9.23 -11.03
C LYS A 276 -23.87 -10.10 -10.49
N ARG A 277 -23.03 -10.66 -11.36
CA ARG A 277 -21.85 -11.44 -10.95
C ARG A 277 -20.72 -10.55 -10.41
N LEU A 278 -20.53 -9.36 -11.00
CA LEU A 278 -19.54 -8.38 -10.55
C LEU A 278 -19.79 -7.89 -9.12
N GLN A 279 -21.03 -7.96 -8.62
CA GLN A 279 -21.32 -7.67 -7.21
C GLN A 279 -20.50 -8.53 -6.24
N LYS A 280 -20.11 -9.76 -6.61
CA LYS A 280 -19.23 -10.62 -5.78
C LYS A 280 -17.80 -10.08 -5.65
N LEU A 281 -17.38 -9.28 -6.62
CA LEU A 281 -16.09 -8.60 -6.64
C LEU A 281 -16.21 -7.14 -6.17
N GLY A 282 -17.43 -6.68 -5.88
CA GLY A 282 -17.72 -5.34 -5.42
C GLY A 282 -17.03 -5.05 -4.08
N ASP A 283 -16.36 -3.91 -4.01
CA ASP A 283 -15.61 -3.44 -2.83
C ASP A 283 -14.50 -4.39 -2.36
N VAL A 284 -14.03 -5.30 -3.23
CA VAL A 284 -12.86 -6.15 -3.00
C VAL A 284 -11.64 -5.52 -3.65
N GLU A 285 -10.68 -5.11 -2.82
CA GLU A 285 -9.43 -4.50 -3.29
C GLU A 285 -8.40 -5.57 -3.66
N PHE A 286 -7.86 -5.49 -4.87
CA PHE A 286 -6.79 -6.34 -5.38
C PHE A 286 -5.47 -5.56 -5.49
N PRO A 287 -4.36 -6.08 -4.94
CA PRO A 287 -3.07 -5.38 -4.94
C PRO A 287 -2.39 -5.32 -6.30
N THR A 288 -2.75 -6.20 -7.24
CA THR A 288 -2.13 -6.27 -8.56
C THR A 288 -3.16 -6.43 -9.66
N ARG A 289 -2.77 -6.06 -10.88
CA ARG A 289 -3.60 -6.18 -12.08
C ARG A 289 -3.99 -7.63 -12.32
N GLU A 290 -3.04 -8.53 -12.20
CA GLU A 290 -3.18 -9.93 -12.52
C GLU A 290 -4.18 -10.62 -11.60
N LEU A 291 -4.16 -10.32 -10.30
CA LEU A 291 -5.12 -10.89 -9.35
C LEU A 291 -6.55 -10.47 -9.67
N PHE A 292 -6.76 -9.19 -10.00
CA PHE A 292 -8.07 -8.70 -10.42
C PHE A 292 -8.54 -9.38 -11.71
N LEU A 293 -7.66 -9.49 -12.71
CA LEU A 293 -7.98 -10.15 -13.96
C LEU A 293 -8.31 -11.65 -13.76
N ASN A 294 -7.56 -12.36 -12.92
CA ASN A 294 -7.84 -13.77 -12.61
C ASN A 294 -9.16 -13.93 -11.85
N ALA A 295 -9.49 -12.98 -10.98
CA ALA A 295 -10.79 -12.94 -10.30
C ALA A 295 -11.94 -12.72 -11.30
N LEU A 296 -11.77 -11.83 -12.29
CA LEU A 296 -12.75 -11.67 -13.37
C LEU A 296 -12.92 -12.95 -14.19
N GLU A 297 -11.82 -13.61 -14.58
CA GLU A 297 -11.89 -14.86 -15.34
C GLU A 297 -12.63 -15.96 -14.58
N THR A 298 -12.43 -16.04 -13.26
CA THR A 298 -13.04 -17.07 -12.41
C THR A 298 -14.51 -16.78 -12.12
N GLU A 299 -14.82 -15.58 -11.63
CA GLU A 299 -16.17 -15.26 -11.13
C GLU A 299 -17.15 -14.87 -12.24
N ILE A 300 -16.63 -14.33 -13.35
CA ILE A 300 -17.45 -13.76 -14.43
C ILE A 300 -17.37 -14.64 -15.67
N PHE A 301 -16.16 -14.93 -16.16
CA PHE A 301 -15.95 -15.51 -17.49
C PHE A 301 -15.92 -17.04 -17.55
N THR A 302 -15.92 -17.70 -16.39
CA THR A 302 -16.05 -19.17 -16.35
C THR A 302 -17.52 -19.53 -16.58
N PRO A 303 -17.85 -20.29 -17.64
CA PRO A 303 -19.23 -20.68 -17.94
C PRO A 303 -19.78 -21.53 -16.78
N MET A 304 -20.96 -21.16 -16.28
CA MET A 304 -21.67 -22.01 -15.33
C MET A 304 -22.16 -23.28 -16.03
N LYS A 305 -22.34 -24.36 -15.26
CA LYS A 305 -22.99 -25.57 -15.73
C LYS A 305 -24.40 -25.22 -16.25
N ALA A 306 -24.63 -25.46 -17.53
CA ALA A 306 -25.85 -25.69 -18.34
C ALA A 306 -27.25 -25.13 -17.96
N GLU A 307 -27.55 -24.70 -16.74
CA GLU A 307 -28.91 -24.33 -16.31
C GLU A 307 -29.13 -22.80 -16.21
N GLU A 308 -28.06 -21.99 -16.25
CA GLU A 308 -28.11 -20.54 -16.39
C GLU A 308 -27.31 -20.11 -17.63
N GLU A 309 -27.82 -20.47 -18.82
CA GLU A 309 -27.38 -19.91 -20.11
C GLU A 309 -27.74 -18.42 -20.16
N ALA A 310 -26.93 -17.59 -19.50
CA ALA A 310 -26.82 -16.18 -19.84
C ALA A 310 -25.77 -16.06 -20.94
N ASP A 311 -26.29 -15.76 -22.12
CA ASP A 311 -25.67 -15.36 -23.38
C ASP A 311 -24.47 -14.40 -23.18
N CYS A 312 -23.28 -14.93 -22.90
CA CYS A 312 -22.05 -14.13 -22.85
C CYS A 312 -20.96 -14.77 -23.71
N GLU A 313 -21.29 -14.95 -24.99
CA GLU A 313 -20.41 -15.58 -25.98
C GLU A 313 -19.08 -14.80 -26.16
N ASP A 314 -19.02 -13.52 -25.76
CA ASP A 314 -17.77 -12.74 -25.77
C ASP A 314 -17.60 -11.76 -24.57
N CYS A 315 -17.83 -12.28 -23.37
CA CYS A 315 -17.59 -11.59 -22.10
C CYS A 315 -16.19 -10.93 -21.97
N ARG A 316 -15.21 -11.36 -22.77
CA ARG A 316 -13.83 -10.84 -22.77
C ARG A 316 -13.74 -9.43 -23.34
N LEU A 317 -14.70 -8.98 -24.16
CA LEU A 317 -14.74 -7.63 -24.73
C LEU A 317 -14.75 -6.55 -23.64
N TYR A 318 -15.41 -6.82 -22.51
CA TYR A 318 -15.57 -5.85 -21.41
C TYR A 318 -14.34 -5.75 -20.50
N ARG A 319 -13.36 -6.63 -20.67
CA ARG A 319 -12.17 -6.70 -19.81
C ARG A 319 -11.46 -5.36 -19.69
N THR A 320 -11.32 -4.64 -20.81
CA THR A 320 -10.64 -3.34 -20.84
C THR A 320 -11.43 -2.29 -20.07
N VAL A 321 -12.75 -2.22 -20.27
CA VAL A 321 -13.64 -1.27 -19.59
C VAL A 321 -13.63 -1.51 -18.08
N LEU A 322 -13.79 -2.77 -17.65
CA LEU A 322 -13.76 -3.16 -16.24
C LEU A 322 -12.40 -2.88 -15.61
N LEU A 323 -11.31 -3.16 -16.31
CA LEU A 323 -9.97 -2.89 -15.82
C LEU A 323 -9.72 -1.39 -15.64
N THR A 324 -10.11 -0.57 -16.62
CA THR A 324 -9.95 0.89 -16.54
C THR A 324 -10.79 1.48 -15.41
N LYS A 325 -12.00 0.95 -15.16
CA LYS A 325 -12.84 1.37 -14.02
C LYS A 325 -12.27 0.91 -12.68
N ALA A 326 -11.74 -0.30 -12.62
CA ALA A 326 -11.17 -0.86 -11.41
C ALA A 326 -9.85 -0.19 -11.01
N GLU A 327 -9.06 0.30 -11.97
CA GLU A 327 -7.75 0.91 -11.72
C GLU A 327 -7.85 2.18 -10.86
N LYS A 328 -7.40 2.09 -9.60
CA LYS A 328 -7.32 3.21 -8.67
C LYS A 328 -5.86 3.59 -8.42
N LYS A 329 -5.59 4.90 -8.44
CA LYS A 329 -4.28 5.50 -8.17
C LYS A 329 -4.34 6.33 -6.88
N PRO A 330 -4.29 5.69 -5.70
CA PRO A 330 -4.37 6.38 -4.42
C PRO A 330 -3.27 7.45 -4.29
N ARG A 331 -3.67 8.64 -3.83
CA ARG A 331 -2.74 9.74 -3.54
C ARG A 331 -2.61 9.94 -2.05
N PHE A 332 -1.39 10.23 -1.60
CA PHE A 332 -1.13 10.56 -0.21
C PHE A 332 -1.74 11.92 0.14
N ASP A 333 -2.49 11.95 1.23
CA ASP A 333 -3.06 13.17 1.81
C ASP A 333 -2.56 13.30 3.24
N ALA A 334 -1.67 14.26 3.48
CA ALA A 334 -1.07 14.50 4.80
C ALA A 334 -2.09 14.89 5.88
N LYS A 335 -3.31 15.32 5.51
CA LYS A 335 -4.38 15.63 6.45
C LYS A 335 -5.06 14.35 6.99
N LYS A 336 -5.02 13.26 6.22
CA LYS A 336 -5.64 11.98 6.55
C LYS A 336 -4.73 11.12 7.43
N LYS A 337 -4.60 11.48 8.72
CA LYS A 337 -3.76 10.75 9.68
C LYS A 337 -4.19 9.27 9.81
N MET A 338 -3.23 8.40 10.10
CA MET A 338 -3.53 7.02 10.50
C MET A 338 -4.04 6.96 11.93
N GLN A 339 -5.29 6.52 12.08
CA GLN A 339 -5.94 6.42 13.38
C GLN A 339 -6.42 4.99 13.59
N TRP A 340 -5.60 4.17 14.25
CA TRP A 340 -5.99 2.82 14.63
C TRP A 340 -6.54 2.79 16.05
N SER A 341 -7.45 1.85 16.29
CA SER A 341 -7.96 1.51 17.60
C SER A 341 -8.21 0.01 17.67
N GLY A 342 -8.14 -0.57 18.87
CA GLY A 342 -8.40 -2.01 19.05
C GLY A 342 -9.90 -2.26 19.04
N TRP A 343 -10.35 -3.22 18.23
CA TRP A 343 -11.76 -3.65 18.19
C TRP A 343 -12.09 -4.64 19.31
N SER A 344 -11.24 -5.65 19.51
CA SER A 344 -11.54 -6.78 20.39
C SER A 344 -10.46 -7.02 21.45
N CYS A 345 -10.77 -7.96 22.34
CA CYS A 345 -10.14 -8.19 23.62
C CYS A 345 -8.96 -9.17 23.58
N GLY A 346 -7.73 -8.68 23.41
CA GLY A 346 -6.57 -9.49 23.77
C GLY A 346 -5.21 -8.95 23.31
N CYS A 347 -4.23 -8.93 24.21
CA CYS A 347 -2.82 -8.74 23.88
C CYS A 347 -2.12 -10.09 23.62
N TYR A 348 -2.77 -10.95 22.85
CA TYR A 348 -2.77 -12.39 23.09
C TYR A 348 -1.96 -13.21 22.09
N LEU A 349 -0.86 -12.64 21.55
CA LEU A 349 -0.33 -13.10 20.27
C LEU A 349 1.08 -13.67 20.22
N ASP A 350 1.80 -13.74 21.33
CA ASP A 350 3.20 -14.19 21.25
C ASP A 350 3.33 -15.67 20.82
N ASN A 351 2.23 -16.45 20.85
CA ASN A 351 2.22 -17.90 20.67
C ASN A 351 1.14 -18.43 19.70
N LEU A 352 0.69 -17.68 18.69
CA LEU A 352 -0.16 -18.30 17.65
C LEU A 352 0.55 -19.48 16.99
N SER A 353 -0.20 -20.50 16.55
CA SER A 353 0.36 -21.64 15.80
C SER A 353 0.93 -21.27 14.42
N GLY A 354 0.80 -20.01 13.99
CA GLY A 354 1.41 -19.47 12.79
C GLY A 354 1.47 -17.93 12.76
N VAL A 355 2.03 -17.38 11.67
CA VAL A 355 2.11 -15.94 11.41
C VAL A 355 0.86 -15.46 10.70
N LEU A 356 0.09 -14.64 11.39
CA LEU A 356 -1.01 -13.90 10.79
C LEU A 356 -0.54 -12.51 10.38
N TYR A 357 -0.50 -12.27 9.07
CA TYR A 357 0.02 -11.05 8.46
C TYR A 357 -1.12 -10.27 7.79
N GLY A 358 -1.16 -8.95 7.96
CA GLY A 358 -2.14 -8.13 7.27
C GLY A 358 -1.52 -6.90 6.62
N PHE A 359 -1.92 -6.56 5.41
CA PHE A 359 -1.50 -5.32 4.76
C PHE A 359 -2.47 -4.20 5.08
N TYR A 360 -1.96 -3.06 5.55
CA TYR A 360 -2.77 -1.88 5.80
C TYR A 360 -2.34 -0.74 4.88
N PRO A 361 -3.12 -0.44 3.83
CA PRO A 361 -2.79 0.61 2.87
C PRO A 361 -2.87 2.04 3.43
N PHE A 362 -1.99 2.92 2.95
CA PHE A 362 -1.85 4.28 3.46
C PHE A 362 -3.09 5.14 3.13
N TRP A 363 -3.80 4.80 2.06
CA TRP A 363 -5.00 5.52 1.60
C TRP A 363 -6.25 5.23 2.44
N LYS A 364 -6.20 4.22 3.32
CA LYS A 364 -7.24 3.97 4.34
C LYS A 364 -7.10 4.89 5.57
N GLY A 365 -6.17 5.85 5.54
CA GLY A 365 -6.03 6.89 6.57
C GLY A 365 -7.18 7.90 6.57
N GLY A 366 -7.31 8.67 7.66
CA GLY A 366 -8.38 9.64 7.87
C GLY A 366 -9.27 9.24 9.04
N ASN A 367 -10.30 8.43 8.76
CA ASN A 367 -11.23 7.96 9.79
C ASN A 367 -10.56 6.96 10.74
N ARG A 368 -11.00 6.95 11.99
CA ARG A 368 -10.55 5.98 12.98
C ARG A 368 -11.03 4.58 12.60
N GLN A 369 -10.08 3.69 12.32
CA GLN A 369 -10.34 2.29 12.03
C GLN A 369 -10.16 1.45 13.30
N LYS A 370 -11.09 0.52 13.52
CA LYS A 370 -10.95 -0.51 14.55
C LYS A 370 -10.42 -1.78 13.89
N ILE A 371 -9.26 -2.22 14.36
CA ILE A 371 -8.59 -3.44 13.91
C ILE A 371 -8.67 -4.45 15.05
N ASP A 372 -8.96 -5.70 14.73
CA ASP A 372 -8.82 -6.78 15.69
C ASP A 372 -7.34 -7.21 15.79
N PHE A 373 -6.57 -6.46 16.57
CA PHE A 373 -5.16 -6.77 16.78
C PHE A 373 -4.92 -8.14 17.43
N SER A 374 -5.94 -8.77 18.04
CA SER A 374 -5.80 -10.12 18.59
C SER A 374 -5.80 -11.21 17.53
N SER A 375 -6.06 -10.87 16.27
CA SER A 375 -6.05 -11.77 15.12
C SER A 375 -4.81 -11.56 14.21
N PHE A 376 -3.91 -10.62 14.53
CA PHE A 376 -2.78 -10.29 13.66
C PHE A 376 -1.46 -10.19 14.42
N SER A 377 -0.54 -11.09 14.12
CA SER A 377 0.83 -11.05 14.66
C SER A 377 1.65 -9.89 14.07
N ARG A 378 1.42 -9.55 12.79
CA ARG A 378 2.11 -8.48 12.08
C ARG A 378 1.17 -7.74 11.15
N ILE A 379 1.37 -6.42 11.03
CA ILE A 379 0.70 -5.57 10.05
C ILE A 379 1.75 -4.82 9.23
N GLY A 380 1.71 -4.98 7.91
CA GLY A 380 2.52 -4.22 6.97
C GLY A 380 1.88 -2.88 6.63
N TYR A 381 2.52 -1.76 7.00
CA TYR A 381 2.15 -0.44 6.52
C TYR A 381 2.46 -0.34 5.02
N PHE A 382 1.42 -0.39 4.19
CA PHE A 382 1.54 -0.39 2.73
C PHE A 382 1.29 1.00 2.15
N ALA A 383 2.20 1.64 1.44
CA ALA A 383 3.60 1.31 1.23
C ALA A 383 4.45 2.59 1.28
N LEU A 384 5.73 2.45 1.04
CA LEU A 384 6.63 3.51 0.61
C LEU A 384 7.23 3.14 -0.74
N THR A 385 7.58 4.14 -1.55
CA THR A 385 8.26 3.94 -2.85
C THR A 385 9.66 4.54 -2.77
N PHE A 386 10.54 4.12 -3.69
CA PHE A 386 11.90 4.64 -3.79
C PHE A 386 12.30 4.87 -5.24
N ASP A 387 13.07 5.93 -5.43
CA ASP A 387 13.47 6.39 -6.75
C ASP A 387 14.67 5.61 -7.31
N GLU A 388 15.12 6.02 -8.49
CA GLU A 388 16.26 5.45 -9.21
C GLU A 388 17.61 5.60 -8.49
N LYS A 389 17.69 6.44 -7.46
CA LYS A 389 18.89 6.66 -6.64
C LYS A 389 18.84 5.87 -5.33
N GLY A 390 17.73 5.19 -5.05
CA GLY A 390 17.49 4.53 -3.77
C GLY A 390 17.03 5.49 -2.67
N GLU A 391 16.59 6.70 -3.04
CA GLU A 391 16.02 7.66 -2.10
C GLU A 391 14.54 7.38 -1.87
N ILE A 392 14.06 7.68 -0.67
CA ILE A 392 12.65 7.51 -0.27
C ILE A 392 12.03 8.91 -0.12
N PRO A 393 11.56 9.53 -1.22
CA PRO A 393 11.18 10.94 -1.22
C PRO A 393 9.92 11.21 -0.39
N GLU A 394 8.97 10.27 -0.37
CA GLU A 394 7.71 10.41 0.35
C GLU A 394 7.60 9.38 1.48
N ARG A 395 8.03 9.78 2.68
CA ARG A 395 7.95 8.95 3.89
C ARG A 395 6.53 8.86 4.48
N ARG A 396 5.55 9.58 3.91
CA ARG A 396 4.12 9.55 4.27
C ARG A 396 3.89 9.72 5.78
N HIS A 397 3.18 8.80 6.43
CA HIS A 397 2.94 8.80 7.88
C HIS A 397 4.18 8.42 8.72
N TRP A 398 5.27 7.98 8.06
CA TRP A 398 6.49 7.50 8.69
C TRP A 398 7.53 8.62 8.84
N GLN A 399 7.15 9.71 9.53
CA GLN A 399 7.98 10.91 9.67
C GLN A 399 8.33 11.23 11.11
N GLN A 400 9.63 11.39 11.39
CA GLN A 400 10.11 11.78 12.72
C GLN A 400 9.62 13.16 13.17
N LYS A 401 9.49 14.12 12.25
CA LYS A 401 9.11 15.52 12.57
C LYS A 401 7.64 15.70 12.96
N SER A 402 6.82 14.68 12.70
CA SER A 402 5.38 14.69 13.01
C SER A 402 5.04 13.41 13.80
N PRO A 403 5.53 13.30 15.04
CA PRO A 403 5.48 12.07 15.83
C PRO A 403 4.05 11.53 16.04
N ASP A 404 3.05 12.40 16.07
CA ASP A 404 1.63 12.07 16.15
C ASP A 404 1.06 11.38 14.89
N LEU A 405 1.80 11.37 13.76
CA LEU A 405 1.46 10.52 12.60
C LEU A 405 1.82 9.04 12.85
N ALA A 406 2.70 8.75 13.80
CA ALA A 406 3.19 7.41 14.13
C ALA A 406 2.44 6.75 15.31
N ASP A 407 1.36 7.36 15.82
CA ASP A 407 0.61 6.85 16.97
C ASP A 407 -0.02 5.48 16.74
N PHE A 408 -0.36 5.17 15.48
CA PHE A 408 -0.86 3.85 15.09
C PHE A 408 0.13 2.71 15.40
N ILE A 409 1.44 2.99 15.37
CA ILE A 409 2.49 2.02 15.74
C ILE A 409 2.41 1.69 17.23
N ASN A 410 2.23 2.71 18.07
CA ASN A 410 2.01 2.49 19.50
C ASN A 410 0.74 1.68 19.74
N GLN A 411 -0.32 1.98 19.00
CA GLN A 411 -1.57 1.25 19.12
C GLN A 411 -1.40 -0.23 18.78
N ALA A 412 -0.78 -0.58 17.65
CA ALA A 412 -0.54 -1.99 17.29
C ALA A 412 0.31 -2.73 18.34
N ARG A 413 1.43 -2.12 18.75
CA ARG A 413 2.33 -2.71 19.76
C ARG A 413 1.72 -2.80 21.16
N ARG A 414 0.74 -1.95 21.47
CA ARG A 414 -0.07 -2.09 22.68
C ARG A 414 -0.75 -3.46 22.72
N TYR A 415 -1.12 -4.02 21.57
CA TYR A 415 -1.70 -5.35 21.44
C TYR A 415 -0.71 -6.44 21.02
N ARG A 416 0.60 -6.13 21.01
CA ARG A 416 1.70 -7.03 20.58
C ARG A 416 1.69 -7.39 19.09
N THR A 417 0.99 -6.60 18.28
CA THR A 417 1.11 -6.69 16.82
C THR A 417 2.34 -5.91 16.37
N ALA A 418 3.24 -6.58 15.64
CA ALA A 418 4.40 -5.94 15.02
C ALA A 418 3.98 -5.10 13.81
N VAL A 419 4.70 -4.00 13.55
CA VAL A 419 4.44 -3.14 12.39
C VAL A 419 5.62 -3.18 11.43
N ASP A 420 5.39 -3.71 10.24
CA ASP A 420 6.39 -3.77 9.17
C ASP A 420 6.22 -2.61 8.20
N LEU A 421 7.33 -2.18 7.60
CA LEU A 421 7.32 -1.15 6.57
C LEU A 421 7.39 -1.81 5.20
N VAL A 422 6.37 -1.61 4.36
CA VAL A 422 6.33 -2.22 3.03
C VAL A 422 6.92 -1.26 2.00
N PHE A 423 7.94 -1.70 1.26
CA PHE A 423 8.53 -0.98 0.15
C PHE A 423 8.01 -1.54 -1.17
N TYR A 424 7.32 -0.72 -1.94
CA TYR A 424 6.64 -1.10 -3.17
C TYR A 424 7.31 -0.45 -4.39
N LYS A 425 7.48 -1.24 -5.46
CA LYS A 425 7.88 -0.76 -6.79
C LYS A 425 7.31 -1.68 -7.87
N SER A 426 6.66 -1.09 -8.87
CA SER A 426 6.08 -1.82 -10.01
C SER A 426 6.67 -1.43 -11.37
N ASN A 427 7.27 -0.24 -11.49
CA ASN A 427 7.90 0.20 -12.73
C ASN A 427 9.38 -0.20 -12.77
N TRP A 428 9.70 -1.10 -13.71
CA TRP A 428 11.04 -1.63 -13.95
C TRP A 428 11.57 -1.32 -15.36
N GLU A 429 10.98 -0.38 -16.11
CA GLU A 429 11.38 -0.05 -17.49
C GLU A 429 12.86 0.37 -17.59
N ASN A 430 13.37 1.10 -16.60
CA ASN A 430 14.76 1.57 -16.55
C ASN A 430 15.71 0.59 -15.84
N TRP A 431 15.24 -0.62 -15.53
CA TRP A 431 15.98 -1.59 -14.70
C TRP A 431 17.39 -1.90 -15.20
N ALA A 432 17.55 -2.14 -16.51
CA ALA A 432 18.83 -2.47 -17.12
C ALA A 432 19.92 -1.38 -16.90
N GLN A 433 19.50 -0.12 -16.75
CA GLN A 433 20.41 0.99 -16.46
C GLN A 433 20.89 0.97 -15.00
N PHE A 434 20.04 0.53 -14.05
CA PHE A 434 20.40 0.42 -12.64
C PHE A 434 21.43 -0.69 -12.40
N VAL A 435 21.27 -1.83 -13.07
CA VAL A 435 22.12 -3.02 -12.88
C VAL A 435 23.54 -2.80 -13.41
N SER A 436 23.73 -2.00 -14.46
CA SER A 436 25.01 -1.95 -15.20
C SER A 436 26.02 -0.92 -14.69
N VAL A 437 25.61 0.27 -14.25
CA VAL A 437 26.56 1.37 -13.97
C VAL A 437 26.71 1.70 -12.48
N LYS A 438 25.67 1.45 -11.65
CA LYS A 438 25.63 1.90 -10.25
C LYS A 438 25.10 0.87 -9.24
N ARG A 439 25.07 -0.42 -9.62
CA ARG A 439 24.49 -1.52 -8.81
C ARG A 439 24.85 -1.46 -7.32
N THR A 440 26.14 -1.43 -6.99
CA THR A 440 26.59 -1.45 -5.59
C THR A 440 26.21 -0.18 -4.83
N SER A 441 26.36 1.00 -5.46
CA SER A 441 25.98 2.27 -4.83
C SER A 441 24.48 2.36 -4.60
N PHE A 442 23.67 1.90 -5.54
CA PHE A 442 22.21 1.88 -5.39
C PHE A 442 21.78 0.93 -4.27
N ILE A 443 22.30 -0.31 -4.25
CA ILE A 443 22.01 -1.28 -3.18
C ILE A 443 22.41 -0.68 -1.83
N ASP A 444 23.61 -0.10 -1.73
CA ASP A 444 24.10 0.49 -0.49
C ASP A 444 23.20 1.64 -0.01
N THR A 445 22.93 2.63 -0.87
CA THR A 445 22.07 3.77 -0.56
C THR A 445 20.67 3.33 -0.14
N LEU A 446 20.01 2.49 -0.93
CA LEU A 446 18.64 2.06 -0.66
C LEU A 446 18.56 1.25 0.64
N THR A 447 19.46 0.28 0.84
CA THR A 447 19.46 -0.54 2.07
C THR A 447 19.77 0.30 3.31
N THR A 448 20.69 1.28 3.22
CA THR A 448 20.96 2.23 4.30
C THR A 448 19.70 3.05 4.62
N ASN A 449 19.08 3.66 3.60
CA ASN A 449 17.89 4.48 3.76
C ASN A 449 16.71 3.68 4.36
N MET A 450 16.52 2.43 3.96
CA MET A 450 15.48 1.56 4.52
C MET A 450 15.74 1.23 6.00
N VAL A 451 16.98 0.87 6.35
CA VAL A 451 17.36 0.50 7.74
C VAL A 451 17.27 1.71 8.67
N GLU A 452 17.77 2.87 8.23
CA GLU A 452 17.64 4.12 8.98
C GLU A 452 16.17 4.48 9.23
N LEU A 453 15.29 4.19 8.28
CA LEU A 453 13.87 4.52 8.41
C LEU A 453 13.14 3.65 9.44
N ILE A 454 13.45 2.35 9.49
CA ILE A 454 12.84 1.47 10.49
C ILE A 454 13.48 1.61 11.87
N ASP A 455 14.79 1.88 11.97
CA ASP A 455 15.54 1.96 13.24
C ASP A 455 15.40 3.31 13.96
N GLN A 456 14.81 4.31 13.29
CA GLN A 456 14.40 5.57 13.89
C GLN A 456 13.68 5.32 15.22
N LYS A 457 14.07 6.02 16.29
CA LYS A 457 13.48 5.81 17.61
C LYS A 457 12.11 6.47 17.69
N LEU A 458 11.16 5.75 18.26
CA LEU A 458 9.78 6.19 18.39
C LEU A 458 9.64 7.10 19.62
N GLU A 459 9.61 8.42 19.40
CA GLU A 459 9.64 9.43 20.47
C GLU A 459 8.30 10.15 20.70
N ASN A 460 7.22 9.64 20.11
CA ASN A 460 5.88 10.25 20.14
C ASN A 460 5.16 10.17 21.50
N SER A 461 5.64 9.37 22.46
CA SER A 461 5.06 9.27 23.80
C SER A 461 6.12 9.34 24.90
N MET A 462 5.75 9.89 26.05
CA MET A 462 6.59 9.89 27.26
C MET A 462 6.99 8.47 27.66
N LEU A 463 6.05 7.53 27.55
CA LEU A 463 6.29 6.12 27.85
C LEU A 463 7.44 5.55 26.99
N ASN A 464 7.46 5.82 25.69
CA ASN A 464 8.52 5.31 24.82
C ASN A 464 9.91 5.87 25.18
N ARG A 465 9.97 7.14 25.62
CA ARG A 465 11.22 7.78 26.05
C ARG A 465 11.72 7.20 27.37
N MET A 466 10.82 6.86 28.28
CA MET A 466 11.14 6.36 29.62
C MET A 466 11.28 4.84 29.72
N LYS A 467 10.86 4.07 28.71
CA LYS A 467 10.99 2.59 28.69
C LYS A 467 12.36 2.07 29.15
N PRO A 468 13.50 2.62 28.68
CA PRO A 468 14.81 2.18 29.16
C PRO A 468 15.03 2.48 30.65
N LEU A 469 14.55 3.62 31.14
CA LEU A 469 14.69 3.98 32.55
C LEU A 469 13.84 3.09 33.45
N ILE A 470 12.57 2.90 33.09
CA ILE A 470 11.59 2.09 33.85
C ILE A 470 12.01 0.62 33.86
N SER A 471 12.54 0.11 32.75
CA SER A 471 13.02 -1.26 32.66
C SER A 471 14.45 -1.46 33.20
N LEU A 472 15.04 -0.46 33.86
CA LEU A 472 16.42 -0.49 34.35
C LEU A 472 17.44 -0.91 33.26
N GLY A 473 17.24 -0.41 32.05
CA GLY A 473 18.07 -0.65 30.86
C GLY A 473 17.77 -1.96 30.13
N THR A 474 16.84 -2.79 30.61
CA THR A 474 16.58 -4.10 29.98
C THR A 474 15.71 -4.04 28.73
N ALA A 475 14.91 -2.98 28.55
CA ALA A 475 14.16 -2.74 27.33
C ALA A 475 14.73 -1.52 26.56
N PRO A 476 15.13 -1.67 25.29
CA PRO A 476 15.64 -0.55 24.50
C PRO A 476 14.53 0.45 24.17
N LYS A 477 14.92 1.64 23.70
CA LYS A 477 13.97 2.56 23.08
C LYS A 477 13.35 1.88 21.85
N PRO A 478 12.02 1.86 21.72
CA PRO A 478 11.38 1.21 20.59
C PRO A 478 11.74 1.92 19.28
N ALA A 479 12.02 1.15 18.24
CA ALA A 479 12.22 1.64 16.87
C ALA A 479 10.87 1.99 16.21
N MET A 480 10.81 2.64 15.06
CA MET A 480 9.56 2.95 14.38
C MET A 480 8.94 1.70 13.73
N GLY A 481 9.77 0.77 13.27
CA GLY A 481 9.33 -0.48 12.64
C GLY A 481 9.84 -1.72 13.36
N ASP A 482 9.25 -2.87 13.03
CA ASP A 482 9.61 -4.20 13.51
C ASP A 482 10.16 -5.10 12.38
N GLY A 483 10.11 -4.62 11.13
CA GLY A 483 10.61 -5.31 9.95
C GLY A 483 10.38 -4.56 8.65
N ILE A 484 10.94 -5.09 7.58
CA ILE A 484 10.81 -4.61 6.20
C ILE A 484 10.12 -5.68 5.38
N THR A 485 9.19 -5.26 4.52
CA THR A 485 8.57 -6.14 3.52
C THR A 485 8.81 -5.56 2.14
N LEU A 486 9.40 -6.34 1.24
CA LEU A 486 9.67 -5.93 -0.13
C LEU A 486 8.54 -6.41 -1.03
N PHE A 487 7.93 -5.50 -1.80
CA PHE A 487 6.92 -5.84 -2.80
C PHE A 487 7.32 -5.25 -4.16
N PHE A 488 8.01 -6.05 -4.95
CA PHE A 488 8.53 -5.70 -6.26
C PHE A 488 7.64 -6.32 -7.35
N GLU A 489 6.49 -5.69 -7.60
CA GLU A 489 5.51 -6.15 -8.60
C GLU A 489 6.12 -6.11 -10.01
N GLY A 490 5.95 -7.18 -10.79
CA GLY A 490 6.45 -7.24 -12.16
C GLY A 490 7.98 -7.19 -12.27
N TYR A 491 8.70 -7.59 -11.22
CA TYR A 491 10.16 -7.59 -11.24
C TYR A 491 10.70 -8.50 -12.36
N PRO A 492 11.69 -8.05 -13.16
CA PRO A 492 12.18 -8.83 -14.29
C PRO A 492 12.70 -10.23 -13.89
N ASN A 493 12.41 -11.24 -14.70
CA ASN A 493 12.77 -12.64 -14.45
C ASN A 493 13.89 -13.13 -15.37
N ASP A 494 15.00 -12.40 -15.38
CA ASP A 494 16.24 -12.79 -16.04
C ASP A 494 17.35 -13.04 -15.02
N ALA A 495 18.42 -13.73 -15.44
CA ALA A 495 19.51 -14.16 -14.54
C ALA A 495 20.18 -12.97 -13.83
N ALA A 496 20.38 -11.84 -14.51
CA ALA A 496 21.03 -10.67 -13.93
C ALA A 496 20.13 -10.03 -12.86
N SER A 497 18.83 -9.96 -13.12
CA SER A 497 17.83 -9.48 -12.17
C SER A 497 17.74 -10.36 -10.92
N ASN A 498 17.77 -11.69 -11.09
CA ASN A 498 17.72 -12.62 -9.97
C ASN A 498 19.00 -12.52 -9.12
N GLU A 499 20.17 -12.42 -9.75
CA GLU A 499 21.43 -12.21 -9.05
C GLU A 499 21.45 -10.87 -8.30
N PHE A 500 20.91 -9.80 -8.90
CA PHE A 500 20.74 -8.53 -8.20
C PHE A 500 19.89 -8.68 -6.95
N LEU A 501 18.71 -9.29 -7.07
CA LEU A 501 17.77 -9.42 -5.95
C LEU A 501 18.42 -10.19 -4.79
N LYS A 502 19.16 -11.25 -5.09
CA LYS A 502 19.94 -12.00 -4.08
C LYS A 502 20.96 -11.10 -3.36
N LEU A 503 21.76 -10.33 -4.11
CA LEU A 503 22.74 -9.42 -3.48
C LEU A 503 22.06 -8.34 -2.64
N PHE A 504 20.95 -7.78 -3.14
CA PHE A 504 20.18 -6.77 -2.42
C PHE A 504 19.63 -7.30 -1.09
N ILE A 505 18.96 -8.47 -1.13
CA ILE A 505 18.41 -9.12 0.07
C ILE A 505 19.51 -9.43 1.08
N LYS A 506 20.66 -9.95 0.62
CA LYS A 506 21.79 -10.29 1.48
C LYS A 506 22.37 -9.05 2.18
N GLU A 507 22.60 -7.96 1.45
CA GLU A 507 23.12 -6.73 2.06
C GLU A 507 22.09 -6.09 3.00
N LEU A 508 20.80 -6.12 2.63
CA LEU A 508 19.73 -5.65 3.51
C LEU A 508 19.65 -6.46 4.81
N ARG A 509 19.69 -7.79 4.73
CA ARG A 509 19.69 -8.67 5.90
C ARG A 509 20.87 -8.39 6.83
N LYS A 510 22.06 -8.23 6.26
CA LYS A 510 23.28 -7.90 7.01
C LYS A 510 23.11 -6.58 7.78
N LYS A 511 22.64 -5.51 7.12
CA LYS A 511 22.44 -4.20 7.76
C LYS A 511 21.32 -4.23 8.80
N LEU A 512 20.22 -4.95 8.53
CA LEU A 512 19.14 -5.15 9.50
C LEU A 512 19.64 -5.84 10.77
N THR A 513 20.40 -6.92 10.62
CA THR A 513 20.95 -7.67 11.76
C THR A 513 21.93 -6.82 12.57
N ALA A 514 22.73 -5.97 11.90
CA ALA A 514 23.64 -5.04 12.56
C ALA A 514 22.90 -3.93 13.33
N ALA A 515 21.76 -3.46 12.84
CA ALA A 515 20.93 -2.48 13.54
C ALA A 515 20.13 -3.12 14.70
N SER A 516 19.48 -4.26 14.44
CA SER A 516 18.81 -5.09 15.45
C SER A 516 18.57 -6.49 14.91
N GLY A 517 19.06 -7.51 15.64
CA GLY A 517 18.78 -8.92 15.32
C GLY A 517 17.29 -9.31 15.39
N SER A 518 16.41 -8.41 15.85
CA SER A 518 14.97 -8.64 15.91
C SER A 518 14.20 -8.21 14.65
N PHE A 519 14.81 -7.40 13.77
CA PHE A 519 14.12 -6.91 12.58
C PHE A 519 13.90 -8.02 11.56
N LYS A 520 12.64 -8.13 11.10
CA LYS A 520 12.24 -9.09 10.07
C LYS A 520 12.47 -8.54 8.66
N LEU A 521 12.76 -9.43 7.72
CA LEU A 521 12.77 -9.12 6.28
C LEU A 521 11.88 -10.13 5.57
N ASN A 522 10.83 -9.61 4.92
CA ASN A 522 9.84 -10.39 4.20
C ASN A 522 9.86 -10.02 2.72
N LEU A 523 9.40 -10.92 1.86
CA LEU A 523 9.28 -10.70 0.42
C LEU A 523 7.88 -11.08 -0.05
N VAL A 524 7.23 -10.18 -0.77
CA VAL A 524 5.94 -10.44 -1.45
C VAL A 524 6.22 -11.00 -2.84
N LEU A 525 5.56 -12.10 -3.17
CA LEU A 525 5.65 -12.74 -4.49
C LEU A 525 4.24 -13.03 -5.01
N PRO A 526 3.91 -12.75 -6.27
CA PRO A 526 2.73 -13.33 -6.89
C PRO A 526 2.94 -14.84 -7.05
N TYR A 527 1.87 -15.64 -6.97
CA TYR A 527 1.93 -17.10 -7.11
C TYR A 527 2.71 -17.56 -8.35
N ARG A 528 2.57 -16.86 -9.49
CA ARG A 528 3.27 -17.19 -10.75
C ARG A 528 4.80 -17.08 -10.66
N GLU A 529 5.30 -16.33 -9.69
CA GLU A 529 6.74 -16.14 -9.45
C GLU A 529 7.28 -17.05 -8.35
N ILE A 530 6.49 -18.02 -7.86
CA ILE A 530 6.89 -18.93 -6.78
C ILE A 530 8.16 -19.74 -7.11
N GLY A 531 8.45 -19.94 -8.40
CA GLY A 531 9.69 -20.57 -8.86
C GLY A 531 10.96 -19.87 -8.35
N ARG A 532 10.90 -18.55 -8.07
CA ARG A 532 12.00 -17.77 -7.48
C ARG A 532 12.40 -18.25 -6.08
N LEU A 533 11.56 -19.03 -5.39
CA LEU A 533 11.91 -19.55 -4.07
C LEU A 533 13.14 -20.46 -4.10
N LYS A 534 13.33 -21.25 -5.17
CA LYS A 534 14.53 -22.08 -5.34
C LYS A 534 15.84 -21.29 -5.29
N ASP A 535 15.76 -20.04 -5.74
CA ASP A 535 16.89 -19.13 -5.81
C ASP A 535 17.19 -18.43 -4.48
N LEU A 536 16.17 -18.30 -3.61
CA LEU A 536 16.22 -17.54 -2.35
C LEU A 536 16.27 -18.43 -1.11
N ILE A 537 15.97 -19.72 -1.26
CA ILE A 537 16.04 -20.74 -0.22
C ILE A 537 17.11 -21.74 -0.63
N ALA A 538 18.22 -21.74 0.10
CA ALA A 538 19.30 -22.71 -0.09
C ALA A 538 19.15 -23.89 0.87
N GLU A 539 19.61 -25.07 0.44
CA GLU A 539 19.84 -26.18 1.35
C GLU A 539 21.03 -25.85 2.26
N GLY A 540 20.84 -25.97 3.59
CA GLY A 540 21.94 -25.81 4.54
C GLY A 540 23.04 -26.87 4.33
N LYS A 541 24.25 -26.60 4.83
CA LYS A 541 25.43 -27.47 4.67
C LYS A 541 25.17 -28.93 5.09
N ASP A 542 24.35 -29.12 6.12
CA ASP A 542 24.02 -30.43 6.66
C ASP A 542 22.71 -31.02 6.10
N LYS A 543 22.06 -30.34 5.14
CA LYS A 543 20.72 -30.67 4.60
C LYS A 543 19.61 -30.81 5.65
N LYS A 544 19.85 -30.31 6.86
CA LYS A 544 18.94 -30.40 8.01
C LYS A 544 18.06 -29.17 8.17
N GLU A 545 18.31 -28.10 7.43
CA GLU A 545 17.53 -26.87 7.50
C GLU A 545 17.55 -26.13 6.17
N ALA A 546 16.49 -25.35 5.94
CA ALA A 546 16.42 -24.37 4.87
C ALA A 546 17.09 -23.05 5.30
N VAL A 547 18.15 -22.64 4.61
CA VAL A 547 18.84 -21.37 4.85
C VAL A 547 18.27 -20.31 3.91
N SER A 548 17.79 -19.20 4.47
CA SER A 548 17.35 -18.05 3.68
C SER A 548 17.56 -16.75 4.45
N ASP A 549 17.99 -15.72 3.73
CA ASP A 549 18.08 -14.35 4.21
C ASP A 549 16.70 -13.68 4.31
N VAL A 550 15.62 -14.36 3.94
CA VAL A 550 14.22 -13.91 4.08
C VAL A 550 13.55 -14.70 5.23
N ASP A 551 12.84 -13.98 6.10
CA ASP A 551 12.06 -14.57 7.19
C ASP A 551 10.75 -15.17 6.66
N LEU A 552 9.98 -14.40 5.88
CA LEU A 552 8.67 -14.77 5.35
C LEU A 552 8.52 -14.46 3.86
N PHE A 553 7.94 -15.40 3.12
CA PHE A 553 7.48 -15.22 1.75
C PHE A 553 5.98 -15.05 1.74
N LEU A 554 5.52 -13.81 1.52
CA LEU A 554 4.11 -13.45 1.47
C LEU A 554 3.62 -13.69 0.03
N VAL A 555 2.92 -14.80 -0.20
CA VAL A 555 2.57 -15.23 -1.57
C VAL A 555 1.14 -14.80 -1.89
N LEU A 556 0.97 -13.86 -2.83
CA LEU A 556 -0.35 -13.46 -3.30
C LEU A 556 -0.96 -14.62 -4.11
N ILE A 557 -2.09 -15.17 -3.64
CA ILE A 557 -2.75 -16.29 -4.31
C ILE A 557 -3.95 -15.82 -5.14
N ASP A 558 -4.12 -16.48 -6.28
CA ASP A 558 -5.23 -16.23 -7.20
C ASP A 558 -6.56 -16.79 -6.63
N ARG A 559 -7.68 -16.26 -7.13
CA ARG A 559 -8.98 -16.90 -6.97
C ARG A 559 -9.18 -17.98 -8.07
N PRO A 560 -9.86 -19.10 -7.77
CA PRO A 560 -10.49 -19.46 -6.49
C PRO A 560 -9.49 -20.05 -5.49
N ILE A 561 -9.57 -19.64 -4.22
CA ILE A 561 -8.63 -20.02 -3.15
C ILE A 561 -8.61 -21.55 -2.94
N THR A 562 -9.75 -22.21 -3.14
CA THR A 562 -9.97 -23.64 -2.91
C THR A 562 -8.98 -24.54 -3.66
N THR A 563 -8.61 -24.14 -4.89
CA THR A 563 -7.64 -24.84 -5.73
C THR A 563 -6.26 -24.20 -5.62
N SER A 564 -6.16 -22.87 -5.67
CA SER A 564 -4.88 -22.16 -5.68
C SER A 564 -4.02 -22.44 -4.44
N LYS A 565 -4.63 -22.67 -3.27
CA LYS A 565 -3.90 -23.08 -2.05
C LYS A 565 -3.23 -24.45 -2.18
N LYS A 566 -3.87 -25.38 -2.90
CA LYS A 566 -3.37 -26.74 -3.14
C LYS A 566 -2.28 -26.73 -4.20
N ASP A 567 -2.49 -25.95 -5.26
CA ASP A 567 -1.50 -25.77 -6.32
C ASP A 567 -0.22 -25.12 -5.78
N LEU A 568 -0.34 -24.09 -4.93
CA LEU A 568 0.79 -23.49 -4.23
C LEU A 568 1.59 -24.53 -3.44
N ARG A 569 0.92 -25.36 -2.63
CA ARG A 569 1.60 -26.43 -1.90
C ARG A 569 2.30 -27.37 -2.87
N LEU A 570 1.59 -27.87 -3.88
CA LEU A 570 2.12 -28.83 -4.85
C LEU A 570 3.37 -28.30 -5.55
N GLU A 571 3.38 -27.03 -5.97
CA GLU A 571 4.57 -26.41 -6.58
C GLU A 571 5.75 -26.37 -5.60
N VAL A 572 5.53 -26.01 -4.34
CA VAL A 572 6.58 -26.04 -3.31
C VAL A 572 7.11 -27.46 -3.07
N GLU A 573 6.25 -28.47 -3.07
CA GLU A 573 6.65 -29.87 -2.92
C GLU A 573 7.44 -30.40 -4.13
N LYS A 574 7.20 -29.87 -5.34
CA LYS A 574 8.04 -30.15 -6.52
C LYS A 574 9.40 -29.45 -6.44
N MET A 575 9.47 -28.32 -5.73
CA MET A 575 10.69 -27.53 -5.64
C MET A 575 11.68 -28.01 -4.58
N PHE A 576 11.18 -28.53 -3.46
CA PHE A 576 11.98 -28.92 -2.30
C PHE A 576 11.60 -30.31 -1.80
N THR A 577 12.52 -31.00 -1.12
CA THR A 577 12.26 -32.32 -0.54
C THR A 577 12.60 -32.36 0.96
N GLY A 578 12.14 -33.40 1.66
CA GLY A 578 12.51 -33.67 3.05
C GLY A 578 12.24 -32.52 4.03
N ILE A 579 13.23 -32.22 4.89
CA ILE A 579 13.15 -31.18 5.91
C ILE A 579 13.12 -29.78 5.28
N VAL A 580 13.91 -29.55 4.23
CA VAL A 580 13.95 -28.27 3.52
C VAL A 580 12.57 -27.89 2.97
N ARG A 581 11.81 -28.87 2.46
CA ARG A 581 10.41 -28.67 2.04
C ARG A 581 9.51 -28.21 3.18
N ARG A 582 9.60 -28.86 4.34
CA ARG A 582 8.82 -28.47 5.53
C ARG A 582 9.17 -27.06 5.96
N ASP A 583 10.46 -26.74 6.05
CA ASP A 583 10.91 -25.43 6.49
C ASP A 583 10.55 -24.33 5.47
N ALA A 584 10.63 -24.62 4.16
CA ALA A 584 10.17 -23.71 3.11
C ALA A 584 8.66 -23.43 3.21
N LEU A 585 7.84 -24.47 3.39
CA LEU A 585 6.40 -24.32 3.61
C LEU A 585 6.10 -23.46 4.85
N ARG A 586 6.84 -23.63 5.95
CA ARG A 586 6.70 -22.84 7.18
C ARG A 586 7.22 -21.40 7.07
N LYS A 587 7.91 -21.05 5.99
CA LYS A 587 8.27 -19.65 5.65
C LYS A 587 7.28 -18.99 4.70
N ILE A 588 6.40 -19.75 4.05
CA ILE A 588 5.40 -19.21 3.13
C ILE A 588 4.16 -18.82 3.92
N VAL A 589 3.63 -17.63 3.66
CA VAL A 589 2.35 -17.14 4.18
C VAL A 589 1.49 -16.77 2.97
N PRO A 590 0.51 -17.60 2.59
CA PRO A 590 -0.41 -17.27 1.51
C PRO A 590 -1.24 -16.04 1.87
N VAL A 591 -1.30 -15.07 0.98
CA VAL A 591 -2.01 -13.80 1.15
C VAL A 591 -3.25 -13.81 0.27
N ILE A 592 -4.42 -13.64 0.90
CA ILE A 592 -5.71 -13.66 0.23
C ILE A 592 -6.34 -12.26 0.19
N THR A 593 -7.06 -12.00 -0.91
CA THR A 593 -8.08 -10.96 -0.92
C THR A 593 -9.38 -11.57 -0.40
N TRP A 594 -9.91 -11.00 0.65
CA TRP A 594 -11.17 -11.45 1.24
C TRP A 594 -12.28 -10.49 0.80
N GLY A 595 -13.47 -11.06 0.60
CA GLY A 595 -14.67 -10.29 0.29
C GLY A 595 -15.73 -10.60 1.33
N THR A 596 -16.94 -10.08 1.10
CA THR A 596 -18.07 -10.38 1.95
C THR A 596 -18.52 -11.82 1.71
N ALA A 597 -18.34 -12.70 2.71
CA ALA A 597 -18.90 -14.05 2.66
C ALA A 597 -20.42 -13.95 2.89
N ALA A 598 -21.17 -13.92 1.80
CA ALA A 598 -22.61 -13.70 1.83
C ALA A 598 -23.39 -14.97 2.19
N SER A 599 -22.85 -16.15 1.85
CA SER A 599 -23.50 -17.44 2.07
C SER A 599 -22.83 -18.30 3.16
N PRO A 600 -23.57 -19.18 3.85
CA PRO A 600 -22.99 -20.15 4.79
C PRO A 600 -21.91 -21.04 4.18
N ALA A 601 -22.06 -21.39 2.89
CA ALA A 601 -21.08 -22.20 2.16
C ALA A 601 -19.75 -21.45 1.96
N GLU A 602 -19.80 -20.15 1.66
CA GLU A 602 -18.59 -19.31 1.56
C GLU A 602 -17.90 -19.14 2.90
N LYS A 603 -18.65 -19.01 3.99
CA LYS A 603 -18.09 -18.95 5.35
C LYS A 603 -17.38 -20.25 5.72
N GLN A 604 -18.02 -21.40 5.44
CA GLN A 604 -17.39 -22.71 5.65
C GLN A 604 -16.13 -22.86 4.78
N GLN A 605 -16.20 -22.44 3.52
CA GLN A 605 -15.04 -22.50 2.63
C GLN A 605 -13.88 -21.65 3.15
N PHE A 606 -14.17 -20.45 3.67
CA PHE A 606 -13.16 -19.60 4.29
C PHE A 606 -12.55 -20.26 5.53
N PHE A 607 -13.36 -20.89 6.39
CA PHE A 607 -12.87 -21.68 7.52
C PHE A 607 -11.93 -22.81 7.06
N ASP A 608 -12.34 -23.59 6.06
CA ASP A 608 -11.54 -24.69 5.48
C ASP A 608 -10.24 -24.18 4.81
N ASP A 609 -10.25 -22.95 4.27
CA ASP A 609 -9.07 -22.27 3.75
C ASP A 609 -8.09 -21.92 4.88
N MET A 610 -8.60 -21.38 5.99
CA MET A 610 -7.77 -21.07 7.16
C MET A 610 -7.16 -22.32 7.79
N VAL A 611 -7.95 -23.39 7.98
CA VAL A 611 -7.46 -24.67 8.55
C VAL A 611 -6.35 -25.22 7.68
N TYR A 612 -6.56 -25.20 6.36
CA TYR A 612 -5.53 -25.64 5.42
C TYR A 612 -4.25 -24.79 5.52
N PHE A 613 -4.36 -23.48 5.71
CA PHE A 613 -3.19 -22.62 5.87
C PHE A 613 -2.40 -22.88 7.15
N GLU A 614 -3.09 -23.08 8.27
CA GLU A 614 -2.49 -23.40 9.57
C GLU A 614 -1.68 -24.70 9.49
N ASP A 615 -2.28 -25.76 8.92
CA ASP A 615 -1.65 -27.07 8.84
C ASP A 615 -0.43 -27.09 7.90
N ASN A 616 -0.51 -26.37 6.77
CA ASN A 616 0.41 -26.58 5.65
C ASN A 616 1.42 -25.47 5.43
N PHE A 617 1.21 -24.28 5.96
CA PHE A 617 2.05 -23.11 5.72
C PHE A 617 2.53 -22.48 7.01
N GLY A 618 3.30 -21.39 6.92
CA GLY A 618 3.77 -20.61 8.06
C GLY A 618 2.68 -19.77 8.72
N GLY A 619 1.49 -19.69 8.12
CA GLY A 619 0.36 -18.90 8.60
C GLY A 619 -0.53 -18.42 7.44
N ALA A 620 -1.27 -17.33 7.65
CA ALA A 620 -2.17 -16.74 6.67
C ALA A 620 -2.01 -15.21 6.58
N GLY A 621 -2.17 -14.69 5.37
CA GLY A 621 -2.01 -13.28 5.03
C GLY A 621 -3.28 -12.66 4.49
N PHE A 622 -3.53 -11.38 4.77
CA PHE A 622 -4.75 -10.67 4.35
C PHE A 622 -4.43 -9.36 3.62
N TRP A 623 -5.08 -9.17 2.48
CA TRP A 623 -5.09 -7.91 1.74
C TRP A 623 -6.52 -7.39 1.52
N PRO A 624 -6.86 -6.19 2.03
CA PRO A 624 -6.21 -5.48 3.14
C PRO A 624 -6.50 -6.17 4.48
N VAL A 625 -6.05 -5.60 5.60
CA VAL A 625 -6.49 -5.98 6.96
C VAL A 625 -8.00 -5.73 7.10
N PRO A 626 -8.79 -6.69 7.63
CA PRO A 626 -10.17 -6.48 8.05
C PRO A 626 -10.32 -5.39 9.11
N THR A 627 -11.17 -4.42 8.80
CA THR A 627 -11.54 -3.33 9.71
C THR A 627 -13.03 -3.36 10.00
N ASN A 628 -13.46 -2.66 11.04
CA ASN A 628 -14.87 -2.60 11.42
C ASN A 628 -15.80 -1.91 10.41
N SER A 629 -15.26 -1.18 9.41
CA SER A 629 -16.07 -0.64 8.32
C SER A 629 -16.42 -1.69 7.28
N ASP A 630 -15.72 -2.82 7.30
CA ASP A 630 -15.86 -3.86 6.30
C ASP A 630 -16.87 -4.91 6.77
N ASN A 631 -17.75 -5.32 5.87
CA ASN A 631 -18.76 -6.33 6.16
C ASN A 631 -18.09 -7.71 6.39
N GLY A 632 -18.44 -8.40 7.47
CA GLY A 632 -17.90 -9.72 7.80
C GLY A 632 -16.57 -9.72 8.56
N ALA A 633 -15.97 -8.56 8.87
CA ALA A 633 -14.68 -8.50 9.54
C ALA A 633 -14.65 -9.15 10.94
N ALA A 634 -15.77 -9.15 11.67
CA ALA A 634 -15.89 -9.80 12.98
C ALA A 634 -15.79 -11.33 12.85
N GLU A 635 -16.53 -11.88 11.88
CA GLU A 635 -16.57 -13.32 11.62
C GLU A 635 -15.21 -13.84 11.15
N ILE A 636 -14.49 -13.04 10.36
CA ILE A 636 -13.10 -13.33 9.99
C ILE A 636 -12.21 -13.37 11.24
N GLY A 637 -12.33 -12.37 12.12
CA GLY A 637 -11.58 -12.32 13.37
C GLY A 637 -11.82 -13.52 14.27
N ASP A 638 -13.08 -13.98 14.36
CA ASP A 638 -13.47 -15.13 15.17
C ASP A 638 -13.00 -16.45 14.55
N THR A 639 -13.15 -16.63 13.23
CA THR A 639 -12.62 -17.79 12.49
C THR A 639 -11.11 -17.92 12.68
N ILE A 640 -10.39 -16.80 12.59
CA ILE A 640 -8.94 -16.77 12.79
C ILE A 640 -8.55 -17.26 14.19
N LYS A 641 -9.26 -16.81 15.24
CA LYS A 641 -8.97 -17.21 16.62
C LYS A 641 -9.29 -18.68 16.88
N GLU A 642 -10.31 -19.20 16.21
CA GLU A 642 -10.69 -20.61 16.29
C GLU A 642 -9.64 -21.50 15.60
N VAL A 643 -9.20 -21.12 14.40
CA VAL A 643 -8.31 -21.95 13.58
C VAL A 643 -6.84 -21.83 13.96
N PHE A 644 -6.39 -20.64 14.36
CA PHE A 644 -5.02 -20.41 14.84
C PHE A 644 -5.04 -20.27 16.35
N PRO A 645 -5.29 -21.36 17.09
CA PRO A 645 -5.29 -21.31 18.54
C PRO A 645 -3.87 -20.98 19.03
N MET A 646 -3.82 -20.51 20.26
CA MET A 646 -2.53 -20.32 20.92
C MET A 646 -1.93 -21.68 21.20
N THR A 647 -0.65 -21.84 20.88
CA THR A 647 0.11 -23.03 21.24
C THR A 647 0.18 -23.16 22.78
N ASP A 648 -0.07 -24.39 23.22
CA ASP A 648 -0.51 -24.87 24.54
C ASP A 648 0.42 -24.59 25.74
N ASN A 649 1.41 -23.70 25.58
CA ASN A 649 2.12 -23.12 26.70
C ASN A 649 1.27 -22.02 27.36
N GLN A 650 -0.03 -22.22 27.56
CA GLN A 650 -0.75 -21.40 28.53
C GLN A 650 -0.37 -21.92 29.92
N ASP A 651 0.31 -21.07 30.70
CA ASP A 651 0.43 -21.35 32.13
C ASP A 651 -0.99 -21.59 32.66
N TYR A 652 -1.20 -22.68 33.40
CA TYR A 652 -2.49 -23.04 34.00
C TYR A 652 -3.19 -21.82 34.65
N PHE A 653 -2.40 -20.92 35.24
CA PHE A 653 -2.88 -19.64 35.76
C PHE A 653 -3.53 -18.74 34.71
N GLN A 654 -2.91 -18.55 33.55
CA GLN A 654 -3.45 -17.71 32.48
C GLN A 654 -4.77 -18.27 31.95
N ALA A 655 -4.84 -19.58 31.69
CA ALA A 655 -6.08 -20.23 31.26
C ALA A 655 -7.20 -20.01 32.27
N MET A 656 -6.94 -20.31 33.55
CA MET A 656 -7.86 -20.10 34.66
C MET A 656 -8.32 -18.63 34.78
N PHE A 657 -7.38 -17.68 34.70
CA PHE A 657 -7.70 -16.25 34.81
C PHE A 657 -8.49 -15.75 33.60
N SER A 658 -8.17 -16.20 32.39
CA SER A 658 -8.89 -15.77 31.18
C SER A 658 -10.30 -16.33 31.09
N GLU A 659 -10.49 -17.57 31.53
CA GLU A 659 -11.81 -18.21 31.57
C GLU A 659 -12.68 -17.60 32.67
N ARG A 660 -12.12 -17.43 33.88
CA ARG A 660 -12.88 -16.93 35.03
C ARG A 660 -13.08 -15.41 34.99
N PHE A 661 -12.12 -14.66 34.46
CA PHE A 661 -12.13 -13.20 34.42
C PHE A 661 -11.75 -12.65 33.03
N PRO A 662 -12.63 -12.78 32.02
CA PRO A 662 -12.34 -12.30 30.66
C PRO A 662 -12.01 -10.80 30.58
N TRP A 663 -12.55 -9.99 31.51
CA TRP A 663 -12.26 -8.55 31.61
C TRP A 663 -10.80 -8.26 31.99
N PHE A 664 -10.13 -9.21 32.65
CA PHE A 664 -8.78 -9.03 33.17
C PHE A 664 -7.76 -8.89 32.04
N GLY A 665 -7.79 -9.80 31.06
CA GLY A 665 -6.93 -9.71 29.87
C GLY A 665 -7.18 -8.44 29.06
N LYS A 666 -8.44 -7.96 29.01
CA LYS A 666 -8.83 -6.70 28.35
C LYS A 666 -8.18 -5.48 28.98
N PHE A 667 -8.03 -5.50 30.31
CA PHE A 667 -7.48 -4.38 31.04
C PHE A 667 -5.97 -4.44 31.15
N VAL A 668 -5.44 -5.57 31.63
CA VAL A 668 -4.02 -5.72 31.97
C VAL A 668 -3.14 -5.67 30.72
N GLY A 669 -3.53 -6.32 29.63
CA GLY A 669 -2.71 -6.38 28.41
C GLY A 669 -2.39 -4.99 27.86
N PRO A 670 -3.41 -4.16 27.55
CA PRO A 670 -3.19 -2.82 27.02
C PRO A 670 -2.55 -1.87 28.03
N HIS A 671 -2.75 -2.07 29.34
CA HIS A 671 -2.21 -1.19 30.39
C HIS A 671 -0.97 -1.74 31.11
N ARG A 672 -0.30 -2.75 30.55
CA ARG A 672 0.82 -3.43 31.21
C ARG A 672 1.96 -2.49 31.61
N TRP A 673 2.28 -1.51 30.77
CA TRP A 673 3.38 -0.59 31.04
C TRP A 673 3.02 0.40 32.14
N GLU A 674 1.77 0.87 32.16
CA GLU A 674 1.24 1.71 33.22
C GLU A 674 1.22 0.94 34.55
N LEU A 675 0.80 -0.32 34.54
CA LEU A 675 0.84 -1.20 35.71
C LEU A 675 2.27 -1.43 36.21
N ARG A 676 3.26 -1.58 35.32
CA ARG A 676 4.68 -1.65 35.71
C ARG A 676 5.13 -0.36 36.40
N ILE A 677 4.81 0.80 35.84
CA ILE A 677 5.18 2.09 36.44
C ILE A 677 4.56 2.22 37.84
N VAL A 678 3.28 1.88 37.99
CA VAL A 678 2.61 1.92 39.29
C VAL A 678 3.29 0.97 40.27
N LEU A 679 3.62 -0.26 39.84
CA LEU A 679 4.35 -1.22 40.66
C LEU A 679 5.72 -0.68 41.08
N ASP A 680 6.51 -0.13 40.16
CA ASP A 680 7.84 0.40 40.43
C ASP A 680 7.78 1.56 41.44
N ILE A 681 6.78 2.45 41.30
CA ILE A 681 6.52 3.53 42.26
C ILE A 681 6.16 2.96 43.64
N LEU A 682 5.26 1.97 43.70
CA LEU A 682 4.88 1.35 44.97
C LEU A 682 6.08 0.68 45.64
N LEU A 683 6.90 -0.06 44.90
CA LEU A 683 8.12 -0.68 45.41
C LEU A 683 9.14 0.36 45.88
N ALA A 684 9.33 1.45 45.14
CA ALA A 684 10.22 2.54 45.55
C ALA A 684 9.73 3.21 46.85
N VAL A 685 8.42 3.45 46.99
CA VAL A 685 7.82 3.99 48.22
C VAL A 685 8.02 3.02 49.39
N ILE A 686 7.79 1.72 49.18
CA ILE A 686 8.01 0.69 50.22
C ILE A 686 9.48 0.66 50.65
N LEU A 687 10.42 0.66 49.71
CA LEU A 687 11.86 0.63 50.00
C LEU A 687 12.34 1.91 50.71
N LEU A 688 11.84 3.07 50.28
CA LEU A 688 12.17 4.36 50.90
C LEU A 688 11.58 4.45 52.31
N ALA A 689 10.35 4.01 52.51
CA ALA A 689 9.72 3.92 53.82
C ALA A 689 10.50 2.98 54.75
N ALA A 690 10.87 1.79 54.27
CA ALA A 690 11.69 0.85 55.03
C ALA A 690 13.07 1.42 55.37
N GLY A 691 13.74 2.05 54.41
CA GLY A 691 15.04 2.69 54.61
C GLY A 691 14.99 3.84 55.63
N LEU A 692 14.03 4.75 55.50
CA LEU A 692 13.83 5.85 56.44
C LEU A 692 13.44 5.36 57.84
N SER A 693 12.68 4.26 57.94
CA SER A 693 12.32 3.66 59.24
C SER A 693 13.55 3.19 60.03
N CYS A 694 14.65 2.83 59.35
CA CYS A 694 15.90 2.46 60.02
C CYS A 694 16.62 3.67 60.62
N TRP A 695 16.33 4.89 60.15
CA TRP A 695 17.05 6.11 60.52
C TRP A 695 16.23 7.00 61.46
N ILE A 696 14.90 6.99 61.32
CA ILE A 696 13.98 7.85 62.05
C ILE A 696 13.07 6.97 62.91
N PHE A 697 13.27 7.00 64.24
CA PHE A 697 12.50 6.18 65.18
C PHE A 697 11.01 6.55 65.21
N GLU A 698 10.65 7.82 65.03
CA GLU A 698 9.26 8.30 64.98
C GLU A 698 8.47 7.67 63.83
N LEU A 699 9.14 7.40 62.70
CA LEU A 699 8.56 6.69 61.56
C LEU A 699 8.24 5.24 61.90
N GLN A 700 9.02 4.60 62.81
CA GLN A 700 8.70 3.24 63.26
C GLN A 700 7.41 3.21 64.08
N ASP A 701 7.18 4.19 64.94
CA ASP A 701 5.94 4.30 65.71
C ASP A 701 4.75 4.65 64.81
N PHE A 702 4.96 5.53 63.83
CA PHE A 702 3.96 5.78 62.79
C PHE A 702 3.59 4.49 62.05
N PHE A 703 4.57 3.71 61.60
CA PHE A 703 4.31 2.46 60.89
C PHE A 703 3.69 1.37 61.75
N ARG A 704 3.96 1.34 63.06
CA ARG A 704 3.24 0.46 63.99
C ARG A 704 1.77 0.84 64.09
N LYS A 705 1.47 2.14 64.23
CA LYS A 705 0.11 2.66 64.33
C LYS A 705 -0.69 2.50 63.04
N HIS A 706 -0.03 2.64 61.88
CA HIS A 706 -0.63 2.57 60.55
C HIS A 706 -0.26 1.28 59.79
N SER A 707 0.03 0.19 60.50
CA SER A 707 0.48 -1.08 59.92
C SER A 707 -0.50 -1.66 58.89
N LEU A 708 -1.82 -1.48 59.09
CA LEU A 708 -2.84 -1.90 58.12
C LEU A 708 -2.74 -1.16 56.78
N TRP A 709 -2.38 0.12 56.79
CA TRP A 709 -2.22 0.90 55.56
C TRP A 709 -1.02 0.40 54.76
N LEU A 710 0.11 0.16 55.44
CA LEU A 710 1.30 -0.44 54.81
C LEU A 710 1.01 -1.83 54.23
N LEU A 711 0.28 -2.66 54.99
CA LEU A 711 -0.15 -3.97 54.50
C LEU A 711 -1.00 -3.84 53.24
N GLY A 712 -1.91 -2.86 53.19
CA GLY A 712 -2.70 -2.54 52.00
C GLY A 712 -1.84 -2.15 50.79
N VAL A 713 -0.79 -1.34 50.98
CA VAL A 713 0.14 -0.95 49.91
C VAL A 713 0.93 -2.16 49.39
N VAL A 714 1.45 -3.01 50.28
CA VAL A 714 2.16 -4.25 49.90
C VAL A 714 1.24 -5.22 49.18
N LEU A 715 0.00 -5.38 49.66
CA LEU A 715 -1.01 -6.21 49.01
C LEU A 715 -1.33 -5.68 47.60
N ALA A 716 -1.53 -4.37 47.45
CA ALA A 716 -1.76 -3.75 46.16
C ALA A 716 -0.59 -3.99 45.18
N ALA A 717 0.66 -3.79 45.63
CA ALA A 717 1.84 -4.07 44.83
C ALA A 717 1.92 -5.54 44.42
N THR A 718 1.60 -6.46 45.34
CA THR A 718 1.57 -7.91 45.07
C THR A 718 0.50 -8.28 44.05
N LEU A 719 -0.71 -7.70 44.15
CA LEU A 719 -1.78 -7.93 43.19
C LEU A 719 -1.40 -7.41 41.80
N ILE A 720 -0.80 -6.21 41.70
CA ILE A 720 -0.32 -5.66 40.43
C ILE A 720 0.79 -6.54 39.85
N GLN A 721 1.73 -7.01 40.68
CA GLN A 721 2.77 -7.95 40.26
C GLN A 721 2.17 -9.26 39.71
N MET A 722 1.16 -9.83 40.38
CA MET A 722 0.44 -11.00 39.87
C MET A 722 -0.23 -10.71 38.53
N CYS A 723 -0.82 -9.52 38.35
CA CYS A 723 -1.36 -9.11 37.06
C CYS A 723 -0.30 -9.07 35.97
N LEU A 724 0.88 -8.54 36.27
CA LEU A 724 1.99 -8.48 35.33
C LEU A 724 2.54 -9.86 35.00
N PHE A 725 2.61 -10.81 35.94
CA PHE A 725 3.03 -12.18 35.62
C PHE A 725 2.11 -12.86 34.60
N VAL A 726 0.81 -12.61 34.68
CA VAL A 726 -0.17 -13.18 33.75
C VAL A 726 -0.18 -12.42 32.41
N GLY A 727 -0.14 -11.09 32.46
CA GLY A 727 -0.40 -10.23 31.30
C GLY A 727 0.83 -9.69 30.58
N ASP A 728 2.05 -9.92 31.10
CA ASP A 728 3.28 -9.33 30.58
C ASP A 728 4.36 -10.38 30.28
N PRO A 729 4.84 -10.51 29.02
CA PRO A 729 5.79 -11.55 28.62
C PRO A 729 7.14 -11.44 29.32
N TYR A 730 7.56 -10.21 29.61
CA TYR A 730 8.84 -9.96 30.24
C TYR A 730 8.87 -10.56 31.65
N TRP A 731 7.82 -10.31 32.42
CA TRP A 731 7.66 -10.82 33.77
C TRP A 731 7.38 -12.32 33.74
N ARG A 732 6.61 -12.78 32.76
CA ARG A 732 6.31 -14.20 32.54
C ARG A 732 7.58 -15.05 32.41
N ASN A 733 8.50 -14.64 31.53
CA ASN A 733 9.76 -15.37 31.31
C ASN A 733 10.68 -15.36 32.55
N ARG A 734 10.44 -14.45 33.51
CA ARG A 734 11.21 -14.34 34.76
C ARG A 734 10.44 -14.78 36.00
N THR A 735 9.25 -15.36 35.84
CA THR A 735 8.40 -15.75 36.98
C THR A 735 9.15 -16.66 37.94
N THR A 736 9.87 -17.65 37.41
CA THR A 736 10.69 -18.57 38.22
C THR A 736 11.80 -17.86 39.00
N GLU A 737 12.54 -16.95 38.34
CA GLU A 737 13.61 -16.17 38.98
C GLU A 737 13.07 -15.32 40.14
N ILE A 738 11.93 -14.68 39.92
CA ILE A 738 11.33 -13.77 40.91
C ILE A 738 10.67 -14.55 42.04
N LEU A 739 10.03 -15.67 41.75
CA LEU A 739 9.52 -16.57 42.79
C LEU A 739 10.66 -17.09 43.67
N LEU A 740 11.79 -17.48 43.08
CA LEU A 740 12.99 -17.88 43.84
C LEU A 740 13.51 -16.73 44.72
N LEU A 741 13.58 -15.50 44.19
CA LEU A 741 13.96 -14.32 44.96
C LEU A 741 12.98 -14.03 46.10
N ALA A 742 11.67 -14.16 45.86
CA ALA A 742 10.64 -13.95 46.87
C ALA A 742 10.72 -15.00 47.99
N VAL A 743 10.93 -16.28 47.65
CA VAL A 743 11.14 -17.36 48.62
C VAL A 743 12.42 -17.13 49.42
N ALA A 744 13.52 -16.75 48.76
CA ALA A 744 14.78 -16.43 49.44
C ALA A 744 14.65 -15.23 50.40
N ALA A 745 13.94 -14.18 49.99
CA ALA A 745 13.66 -13.03 50.83
C ALA A 745 12.78 -13.41 52.03
N GLY A 746 11.73 -14.20 51.81
CA GLY A 746 10.85 -14.72 52.87
C GLY A 746 11.62 -15.59 53.88
N ALA A 747 12.48 -16.50 53.40
CA ALA A 747 13.35 -17.30 54.25
C ALA A 747 14.33 -16.43 55.06
N GLY A 748 14.94 -15.42 54.44
CA GLY A 748 15.82 -14.47 55.11
C GLY A 748 15.12 -13.69 56.22
N VAL A 749 13.90 -13.22 55.98
CA VAL A 749 13.04 -12.57 56.99
C VAL A 749 12.70 -13.55 58.12
N GLY A 750 12.34 -14.79 57.79
CA GLY A 750 12.06 -15.85 58.76
C GLY A 750 13.25 -16.14 59.68
N ILE A 751 14.45 -16.31 59.10
CA ILE A 751 15.70 -16.52 59.84
C ILE A 751 16.00 -15.32 60.75
N TRP A 752 15.82 -14.09 60.25
CA TRP A 752 16.02 -12.88 61.05
C TRP A 752 15.06 -12.80 62.24
N PHE A 753 13.77 -13.10 62.06
CA PHE A 753 12.81 -13.17 63.15
C PHE A 753 13.15 -14.27 64.16
N TYR A 754 13.59 -15.44 63.69
CA TYR A 754 14.01 -16.55 64.53
C TYR A 754 15.21 -16.16 65.41
N ILE A 755 16.27 -15.59 64.82
CA ILE A 755 17.44 -15.08 65.56
C ILE A 755 17.03 -14.00 66.57
N ARG A 756 16.15 -13.07 66.17
CA ARG A 756 15.67 -12.00 67.04
C ARG A 756 14.80 -12.51 68.19
N ARG A 757 14.06 -13.61 67.99
CA ARG A 757 13.26 -14.27 69.03
C ARG A 757 14.16 -14.97 70.03
N ILE A 758 15.15 -15.73 69.58
CA ILE A 758 16.15 -16.37 70.47
C ILE A 758 16.86 -15.32 71.32
N LYS A 759 17.36 -14.25 70.71
CA LYS A 759 18.01 -13.15 71.45
C LYS A 759 17.11 -12.45 72.48
N ARG A 760 15.78 -12.54 72.37
CA ARG A 760 14.84 -12.03 73.39
C ARG A 760 14.54 -13.02 74.50
N VAL A 761 14.76 -14.32 74.28
CA VAL A 761 14.61 -15.38 75.30
C VAL A 761 15.87 -15.48 76.17
N ASP A 762 17.03 -15.07 75.64
CA ASP A 762 18.32 -15.10 76.35
C ASP A 762 18.71 -13.77 77.05
N LEU A 763 17.79 -12.81 77.16
CA LEU A 763 17.96 -11.61 77.99
C LEU A 763 17.12 -11.78 79.27
N PRO A 764 17.71 -11.95 80.46
CA PRO A 764 16.98 -12.03 81.72
C PRO A 764 16.23 -10.73 82.06
#